data_AF-A0A9W9QL47-F1
#
_entry.id   AF-A0A9W9QL47-F1
#
_cell.length_a   1.000
_cell.length_b   1.000
_cell.length_c   1.000
_cell.angle_alpha   90.00
_cell.angle_beta   90.00
_cell.angle_gamma   90.00
#
_symmetry.space_group_name_H-M   'P 1'
#
loop_
_entity.id
_entity.type
_entity.pdbx_description
1 polymer ?
#
loop_
_entity_poly.entity_id
_entity_poly.type
_entity_poly.pdbx_seq_one_letter_code
_entity_poly.pdbx_strand_id
1 'polypeptide(L)'
;MVAVPVWALKIGCFYGLITCDTAPGVWPENTPTVVAYHPPTSTPSSTPSSTGVSSTAVATSSPSFTPSVSVSPSVSASTSIGSGSSVGTVVPTSTPGASTFVTHTSSGAIPSGSASSSVIVTVPSASVSTPAQSGSSVIGSASSSILSSSPAASSNPASSSPAPSGVSSSVTLPSGSASLSATASSTASSSPVSSPAASSHVASSSIVVSSSAVASSSVVSSSAASSSVASSSVASSSVASSSVASSSVASSSVASSSAASSHVASSSSVVASSSVASSSASSSPVASSSAASSHVASSSVVVSSSVASSSASSSSVVPSSAASSSAASSSVASSSAASSHVASSSPAVSSSIIPSSVISSSAVSSSVASSEPVSSSASVTTPSMSSTAISISATASATPLSHASVAANILVIARDAASASVASSGPNGYGIPFTHLIVPSGGVALPSLNSTAGGNFGGIVVASEVSYDYGTLGFQSALTTDQWNQLYAYQLEYGVRMVQYDVYPGPNYGASAIGGCCDTGIEQLVSFTDTSDFPTSGLKTGAGVSTTGLWHYPATISNTTSTKQIASFAATTGFTSDSVAAVINDFDGRQQMAFFIGFDTTWSATSSYLQHAWITWITRGLYAGYRRVNLNTQIDDMFLETGLYSPDGVNFRIRPEDLTNVATWTDSINAIMPAGSSYFVEVGHNGNGNIENSSDSSDAGWSTCGAAIEYDSPADTALEFQKPLGTGTDLWPDTPTTYDWTSACNAMDELLIWWTNESNLNKFGHISHTFTHEEQNNATYADVYKEISFNQAWLKAVGIDKATKFTSNGIIPPAITGLHNGDALRAWWENGITNCVGDNTRAPLLNTENAMWPLFTTVANNGFDGIQVNPRWATRIYYNCDTPACTLLEWINTSAGSGTFDDLLAVEKADTMRHLFGLYHDGYMFHQANLRNADLDPITINGVSKKWSIMEAWVETVVQEYVRLADWPIVTLTHQEMSASFLARFNRDKCGYSLSYATSNKQITAITVSATGNTCTDPIPVTFPVAPTSTQGFATEQLGSDPLTVWVQLAGSPVTFTLSSAIPL
;
A
#
# COMPACT_ATOMS: atom_id res chain seq x y z
N MET A 1 -17.59 54.99 11.01
CA MET A 1 -18.11 53.68 10.55
C MET A 1 -17.00 52.99 9.80
N VAL A 2 -16.75 51.71 10.05
CA VAL A 2 -15.80 50.90 9.26
C VAL A 2 -16.58 50.29 8.11
N ALA A 3 -16.06 50.39 6.88
CA ALA A 3 -16.67 49.72 5.73
C ALA A 3 -16.34 48.23 5.78
N VAL A 4 -17.34 47.38 6.03
CA VAL A 4 -17.17 45.92 5.96
C VAL A 4 -17.06 45.52 4.48
N PRO A 5 -16.01 44.80 4.05
CA PRO A 5 -15.86 44.41 2.66
C PRO A 5 -16.93 43.37 2.27
N VAL A 6 -17.41 43.44 1.03
CA VAL A 6 -18.54 42.64 0.52
C VAL A 6 -18.31 41.13 0.68
N TRP A 7 -17.08 40.65 0.55
CA TRP A 7 -16.76 39.22 0.73
C TRP A 7 -17.03 38.74 2.17
N ALA A 8 -16.72 39.56 3.19
CA ALA A 8 -16.96 39.23 4.59
C ALA A 8 -18.47 39.22 4.92
N LEU A 9 -19.25 40.12 4.28
CA LEU A 9 -20.71 40.09 4.32
C LEU A 9 -21.26 38.79 3.70
N LYS A 10 -20.78 38.39 2.52
CA LYS A 10 -21.21 37.13 1.86
C LYS A 10 -20.92 35.90 2.70
N ILE A 11 -19.71 35.78 3.25
CA ILE A 11 -19.34 34.71 4.19
C ILE A 11 -20.26 34.73 5.42
N GLY A 12 -20.49 35.90 6.01
CA GLY A 12 -21.36 36.06 7.17
C GLY A 12 -22.80 35.60 6.93
N CYS A 13 -23.36 35.89 5.76
CA CYS A 13 -24.69 35.41 5.37
C CYS A 13 -24.70 33.89 5.09
N PHE A 14 -23.72 33.40 4.33
CA PHE A 14 -23.62 31.98 3.93
C PHE A 14 -23.53 31.03 5.14
N TYR A 15 -22.69 31.36 6.13
CA TYR A 15 -22.57 30.58 7.36
C TYR A 15 -23.59 30.97 8.45
N GLY A 16 -24.57 31.84 8.15
CA GLY A 16 -25.62 32.25 9.09
C GLY A 16 -25.14 33.06 10.30
N LEU A 17 -23.92 33.61 10.26
CA LEU A 17 -23.31 34.43 11.32
C LEU A 17 -23.98 35.81 11.45
N ILE A 18 -24.67 36.26 10.39
CA ILE A 18 -25.53 37.45 10.35
C ILE A 18 -26.80 37.15 9.54
N THR A 19 -27.93 37.75 9.92
CA THR A 19 -29.22 37.53 9.24
C THR A 19 -29.32 38.41 7.99
N CYS A 20 -29.45 37.79 6.82
CA CYS A 20 -29.48 38.46 5.53
C CYS A 20 -30.75 38.15 4.72
N ASP A 21 -30.89 38.82 3.58
CA ASP A 21 -31.89 38.53 2.53
C ASP A 21 -31.71 37.15 1.86
N THR A 22 -30.49 36.61 1.92
CA THR A 22 -30.11 35.28 1.42
C THR A 22 -30.09 34.27 2.57
N ALA A 23 -30.62 33.07 2.34
CA ALA A 23 -30.69 32.01 3.35
C ALA A 23 -29.29 31.40 3.66
N PRO A 24 -29.04 30.97 4.92
CA PRO A 24 -27.82 30.22 5.25
C PRO A 24 -27.65 28.97 4.38
N GLY A 25 -26.42 28.66 4.00
CA GLY A 25 -26.08 27.60 3.04
C GLY A 25 -26.27 27.98 1.56
N VAL A 26 -26.78 29.18 1.24
CA VAL A 26 -26.90 29.70 -0.13
C VAL A 26 -25.96 30.88 -0.30
N TRP A 27 -25.06 30.81 -1.29
CA TRP A 27 -24.05 31.86 -1.51
C TRP A 27 -24.68 33.09 -2.20
N PRO A 28 -24.57 34.31 -1.64
CA PRO A 28 -25.16 35.48 -2.27
C PRO A 28 -24.40 35.87 -3.55
N GLU A 29 -25.08 35.89 -4.69
CA GLU A 29 -24.49 36.36 -5.97
C GLU A 29 -24.23 37.88 -5.92
N ASN A 30 -25.19 38.64 -5.42
CA ASN A 30 -25.11 40.10 -5.24
C ASN A 30 -24.55 40.48 -3.85
N THR A 31 -24.38 41.78 -3.59
CA THR A 31 -24.05 42.24 -2.22
C THR A 31 -25.28 42.03 -1.33
N PRO A 32 -25.20 41.19 -0.28
CA PRO A 32 -26.38 40.82 0.51
C PRO A 32 -26.78 41.95 1.47
N THR A 33 -28.09 42.10 1.66
CA THR A 33 -28.68 43.08 2.58
C THR A 33 -28.82 42.46 3.97
N VAL A 34 -28.20 43.06 4.99
CA VAL A 34 -28.34 42.62 6.38
C VAL A 34 -29.71 43.06 6.92
N VAL A 35 -30.52 42.09 7.36
CA VAL A 35 -31.93 42.31 7.73
C VAL A 35 -32.07 42.64 9.22
N ALA A 36 -31.22 42.08 10.07
CA ALA A 36 -31.13 42.42 11.50
C ALA A 36 -29.75 42.06 12.08
N TYR A 37 -29.36 42.76 13.16
CA TYR A 37 -28.17 42.42 13.95
C TYR A 37 -28.54 42.41 15.44
N HIS A 38 -28.46 41.24 16.08
CA HIS A 38 -28.61 41.09 17.52
C HIS A 38 -27.47 40.20 18.05
N PRO A 39 -26.60 40.69 18.95
CA PRO A 39 -25.59 39.86 19.60
C PRO A 39 -26.23 38.96 20.67
N PRO A 40 -25.76 37.71 20.86
CA PRO A 40 -26.25 36.84 21.91
C PRO A 40 -25.77 37.31 23.29
N THR A 41 -26.67 37.88 24.09
CA THR A 41 -26.37 38.30 25.48
C THR A 41 -26.57 37.16 26.46
N SER A 42 -25.49 36.74 27.13
CA SER A 42 -25.54 35.79 28.24
C SER A 42 -25.84 36.48 29.58
N THR A 43 -26.75 35.91 30.37
CA THR A 43 -26.91 36.22 31.81
C THR A 43 -27.38 34.98 32.59
N PRO A 44 -26.82 34.68 33.78
CA PRO A 44 -27.27 33.58 34.63
C PRO A 44 -28.35 34.03 35.63
N SER A 45 -29.17 33.09 36.14
CA SER A 45 -29.91 33.29 37.39
C SER A 45 -30.25 31.96 38.08
N SER A 46 -30.26 31.99 39.41
CA SER A 46 -30.76 30.93 40.29
C SER A 46 -32.29 30.93 40.42
N THR A 47 -32.82 29.87 41.03
CA THR A 47 -34.21 29.73 41.52
C THR A 47 -34.62 30.82 42.52
N PRO A 48 -35.93 31.12 42.64
CA PRO A 48 -36.66 30.69 43.86
C PRO A 48 -38.10 30.17 43.58
N SER A 49 -38.95 30.06 44.61
CA SER A 49 -40.17 29.25 44.62
C SER A 49 -41.50 30.00 44.84
N SER A 50 -42.60 29.29 44.50
CA SER A 50 -43.93 29.27 45.18
C SER A 50 -44.86 30.51 45.21
N THR A 51 -46.10 30.30 44.69
CA THR A 51 -47.42 30.84 45.13
C THR A 51 -47.72 32.36 45.11
N GLY A 52 -48.92 32.86 44.75
CA GLY A 52 -50.13 32.21 44.18
C GLY A 52 -51.45 32.99 44.44
N VAL A 53 -52.48 32.77 43.60
CA VAL A 53 -53.92 33.25 43.68
C VAL A 53 -54.16 34.78 43.75
N SER A 54 -55.31 35.39 43.41
CA SER A 54 -56.70 35.03 42.99
C SER A 54 -57.34 36.25 42.26
N SER A 55 -58.52 36.32 41.63
CA SER A 55 -59.62 35.39 41.20
C SER A 55 -60.62 36.20 40.31
N THR A 56 -61.89 35.80 40.08
CA THR A 56 -62.35 34.85 39.04
C THR A 56 -63.84 35.11 38.67
N ALA A 57 -64.17 35.49 37.41
CA ALA A 57 -65.54 35.56 36.87
C ALA A 57 -65.57 35.50 35.32
N VAL A 58 -66.52 34.89 34.59
CA VAL A 58 -67.67 34.01 34.93
C VAL A 58 -68.08 33.17 33.68
N ALA A 59 -68.60 31.94 33.88
CA ALA A 59 -69.28 31.04 32.90
C ALA A 59 -68.42 30.44 31.73
N THR A 60 -68.65 29.24 31.18
CA THR A 60 -69.65 28.14 31.36
C THR A 60 -68.99 26.73 31.46
N SER A 61 -69.73 25.71 31.91
CA SER A 61 -69.31 24.31 32.23
C SER A 61 -69.12 23.37 31.01
N SER A 62 -68.04 22.58 30.86
CA SER A 62 -67.69 21.25 31.49
C SER A 62 -68.33 20.03 30.79
N PRO A 63 -67.68 18.82 30.70
CA PRO A 63 -66.69 18.26 31.65
C PRO A 63 -65.44 17.51 31.09
N SER A 64 -64.44 17.30 31.97
CA SER A 64 -63.56 16.12 32.25
C SER A 64 -63.11 15.12 31.12
N PHE A 65 -61.95 14.42 31.17
CA PHE A 65 -61.06 13.99 32.28
C PHE A 65 -59.59 13.71 31.78
N THR A 66 -58.73 13.31 32.72
CA THR A 66 -57.35 12.72 32.70
C THR A 66 -57.18 11.39 31.92
N PRO A 67 -55.97 10.73 31.86
CA PRO A 67 -54.56 11.19 31.76
C PRO A 67 -53.71 10.31 30.78
N SER A 68 -52.37 10.33 30.93
CA SER A 68 -51.35 9.41 30.38
C SER A 68 -51.14 8.09 31.18
N VAL A 69 -50.16 7.26 30.74
CA VAL A 69 -49.36 6.23 31.49
C VAL A 69 -49.43 4.75 30.98
N SER A 70 -48.47 4.41 30.11
CA SER A 70 -47.57 3.21 30.02
C SER A 70 -47.99 1.72 30.15
N VAL A 71 -47.03 0.90 29.68
CA VAL A 71 -46.73 -0.54 29.89
C VAL A 71 -47.26 -1.56 28.86
N SER A 72 -46.28 -2.35 28.37
CA SER A 72 -46.27 -3.59 27.59
C SER A 72 -47.09 -4.75 28.25
N PRO A 73 -47.15 -6.01 27.71
CA PRO A 73 -46.35 -6.59 26.62
C PRO A 73 -47.08 -7.56 25.65
N SER A 74 -46.28 -8.19 24.77
CA SER A 74 -46.48 -9.55 24.23
C SER A 74 -47.62 -9.72 23.19
N VAL A 75 -47.67 -10.76 22.34
CA VAL A 75 -46.69 -11.76 21.87
C VAL A 75 -47.21 -12.35 20.54
N SER A 76 -46.37 -13.10 19.81
CA SER A 76 -46.67 -13.80 18.54
C SER A 76 -46.74 -12.87 17.31
N ALA A 77 -46.12 -13.17 16.17
CA ALA A 77 -46.03 -14.43 15.40
C ALA A 77 -47.37 -14.77 14.71
N SER A 78 -47.42 -15.13 13.42
CA SER A 78 -46.36 -15.33 12.42
C SER A 78 -46.97 -15.34 10.99
N THR A 79 -46.13 -15.53 9.95
CA THR A 79 -46.42 -16.30 8.69
C THR A 79 -47.71 -16.01 7.87
N SER A 80 -47.71 -16.02 6.55
CA SER A 80 -46.70 -16.16 5.48
C SER A 80 -47.42 -16.13 4.12
N ILE A 81 -46.69 -16.02 2.99
CA ILE A 81 -47.17 -16.26 1.60
C ILE A 81 -48.21 -15.21 1.10
N GLY A 82 -48.22 -14.74 -0.15
CA GLY A 82 -47.31 -14.92 -1.30
C GLY A 82 -48.06 -14.73 -2.63
N SER A 83 -47.34 -14.53 -3.74
CA SER A 83 -47.79 -14.59 -5.16
C SER A 83 -48.88 -13.60 -5.67
N GLY A 84 -48.76 -13.18 -6.95
CA GLY A 84 -49.96 -13.03 -7.82
C GLY A 84 -50.26 -11.69 -8.52
N SER A 85 -49.54 -11.39 -9.61
CA SER A 85 -50.03 -10.91 -10.93
C SER A 85 -51.22 -9.92 -11.15
N SER A 86 -50.92 -8.87 -11.94
CA SER A 86 -51.58 -8.45 -13.22
C SER A 86 -52.90 -7.63 -13.31
N VAL A 87 -52.84 -6.55 -14.14
CA VAL A 87 -53.90 -5.96 -15.06
C VAL A 87 -55.16 -5.31 -14.42
N GLY A 88 -55.78 -4.22 -14.91
CA GLY A 88 -55.45 -3.19 -15.94
C GLY A 88 -56.68 -2.45 -16.56
N THR A 89 -56.51 -1.21 -17.09
CA THR A 89 -57.38 -0.50 -18.12
C THR A 89 -58.75 0.11 -17.65
N VAL A 90 -59.49 1.09 -18.26
CA VAL A 90 -59.32 2.11 -19.36
C VAL A 90 -60.53 3.13 -19.50
N VAL A 91 -60.27 4.46 -19.69
CA VAL A 91 -61.05 5.51 -20.48
C VAL A 91 -62.51 5.92 -20.07
N PRO A 92 -63.15 7.08 -20.43
CA PRO A 92 -62.81 8.32 -21.23
C PRO A 92 -62.81 9.64 -20.37
N THR A 93 -63.16 10.91 -20.73
CA THR A 93 -63.84 11.60 -21.89
C THR A 93 -63.37 13.07 -22.13
N SER A 94 -64.14 13.97 -22.81
CA SER A 94 -63.56 15.07 -23.64
C SER A 94 -64.40 16.35 -24.00
N THR A 95 -63.70 17.47 -24.35
CA THR A 95 -63.99 18.58 -25.35
C THR A 95 -65.15 19.60 -25.15
N PRO A 96 -65.28 20.73 -25.94
CA PRO A 96 -64.36 21.47 -26.87
C PRO A 96 -64.39 23.05 -26.84
N GLY A 97 -63.45 23.71 -27.57
CA GLY A 97 -63.59 25.09 -28.14
C GLY A 97 -62.45 26.08 -27.79
N ALA A 98 -61.34 26.24 -28.54
CA ALA A 98 -61.17 26.81 -29.91
C ALA A 98 -61.45 28.34 -29.97
N SER A 99 -60.68 29.24 -30.61
CA SER A 99 -59.50 29.22 -31.52
C SER A 99 -58.86 30.67 -31.53
N THR A 100 -57.86 31.18 -32.29
CA THR A 100 -57.16 30.84 -33.56
C THR A 100 -55.79 31.57 -33.68
N PHE A 101 -54.68 30.86 -33.97
CA PHE A 101 -53.35 31.40 -34.39
C PHE A 101 -52.74 32.47 -33.40
N VAL A 102 -51.69 33.30 -33.64
CA VAL A 102 -50.71 33.66 -34.71
C VAL A 102 -49.45 34.21 -33.98
N THR A 103 -48.16 34.12 -34.36
CA THR A 103 -47.40 33.40 -35.42
C THR A 103 -45.91 33.26 -34.97
N HIS A 104 -45.07 32.54 -35.74
CA HIS A 104 -43.59 32.48 -35.74
C HIS A 104 -42.80 32.67 -34.42
N THR A 105 -42.38 31.62 -33.69
CA THR A 105 -41.39 30.53 -33.96
C THR A 105 -39.92 30.92 -33.76
N SER A 106 -39.06 30.14 -33.07
CA SER A 106 -39.30 28.95 -32.22
C SER A 106 -38.02 28.50 -31.50
N SER A 107 -38.10 28.23 -30.19
CA SER A 107 -37.19 27.29 -29.48
C SER A 107 -37.79 26.88 -28.13
N GLY A 108 -37.53 25.64 -27.72
CA GLY A 108 -38.23 24.97 -26.61
C GLY A 108 -39.49 24.20 -27.06
N ALA A 109 -40.08 23.31 -26.25
CA ALA A 109 -39.71 22.94 -24.88
C ALA A 109 -40.36 21.62 -24.38
N ILE A 110 -39.53 20.67 -23.91
CA ILE A 110 -39.80 19.74 -22.79
C ILE A 110 -40.95 18.68 -23.09
N PRO A 111 -41.65 17.96 -22.16
CA PRO A 111 -41.52 16.49 -22.06
C PRO A 111 -42.80 15.61 -22.09
N SER A 112 -42.62 14.30 -22.27
CA SER A 112 -43.26 13.19 -21.51
C SER A 112 -42.71 11.82 -21.99
N GLY A 113 -42.66 10.72 -21.24
CA GLY A 113 -42.88 10.50 -19.80
C GLY A 113 -43.02 9.01 -19.44
N SER A 114 -42.39 8.57 -18.33
CA SER A 114 -42.64 7.32 -17.57
C SER A 114 -42.18 5.93 -18.09
N ALA A 115 -41.44 5.25 -17.20
CA ALA A 115 -41.44 3.79 -16.91
C ALA A 115 -40.81 2.75 -17.88
N SER A 116 -39.61 2.31 -17.49
CA SER A 116 -39.15 0.91 -17.35
C SER A 116 -39.54 -0.18 -18.37
N SER A 117 -38.53 -0.77 -19.04
CA SER A 117 -38.13 -2.19 -18.84
C SER A 117 -36.90 -2.56 -19.68
N SER A 118 -35.96 -3.31 -19.11
CA SER A 118 -34.73 -3.78 -19.80
C SER A 118 -34.95 -5.13 -20.47
N VAL A 119 -34.79 -5.22 -21.81
CA VAL A 119 -34.60 -6.49 -22.53
C VAL A 119 -33.56 -6.30 -23.64
N ILE A 120 -32.59 -7.21 -23.71
CA ILE A 120 -31.55 -7.26 -24.73
C ILE A 120 -32.15 -7.70 -26.07
N VAL A 121 -31.86 -6.98 -27.17
CA VAL A 121 -32.25 -7.38 -28.52
C VAL A 121 -31.01 -7.71 -29.35
N THR A 122 -30.78 -9.00 -29.55
CA THR A 122 -29.78 -9.51 -30.50
C THR A 122 -30.24 -9.23 -31.94
N VAL A 123 -29.39 -8.60 -32.76
CA VAL A 123 -29.66 -8.36 -34.18
C VAL A 123 -28.79 -9.31 -35.04
N PRO A 124 -29.38 -10.30 -35.73
CA PRO A 124 -28.62 -11.20 -36.60
C PRO A 124 -28.37 -10.59 -37.98
N SER A 125 -27.22 -10.91 -38.57
CA SER A 125 -26.81 -10.44 -39.90
C SER A 125 -27.70 -10.97 -41.04
N ALA A 126 -28.10 -10.09 -41.94
CA ALA A 126 -28.62 -10.46 -43.26
C ALA A 126 -28.01 -9.52 -44.33
N SER A 127 -27.43 -10.11 -45.37
CA SER A 127 -26.91 -9.39 -46.54
C SER A 127 -27.91 -9.44 -47.70
N VAL A 128 -27.83 -8.48 -48.64
CA VAL A 128 -27.82 -8.67 -50.12
C VAL A 128 -28.15 -7.37 -50.88
N SER A 129 -27.48 -7.20 -52.03
CA SER A 129 -27.79 -6.31 -53.17
C SER A 129 -27.71 -4.78 -53.02
N THR A 130 -26.63 -4.22 -53.55
CA THR A 130 -26.60 -2.93 -54.27
C THR A 130 -26.39 -3.19 -55.77
N PRO A 131 -27.09 -2.51 -56.69
CA PRO A 131 -26.84 -2.62 -58.13
C PRO A 131 -25.87 -1.54 -58.67
N ALA A 132 -25.01 -1.95 -59.62
CA ALA A 132 -24.59 -1.28 -60.87
C ALA A 132 -24.42 0.28 -60.95
N GLN A 133 -23.46 0.86 -61.69
CA GLN A 133 -22.64 0.31 -62.79
C GLN A 133 -21.42 1.21 -63.15
N SER A 134 -20.56 0.68 -64.05
CA SER A 134 -19.47 1.34 -64.81
C SER A 134 -18.16 1.66 -64.06
N GLY A 135 -16.97 1.34 -64.60
CA GLY A 135 -16.72 0.46 -65.76
C GLY A 135 -15.25 0.36 -66.22
N SER A 136 -14.93 -0.76 -66.87
CA SER A 136 -13.71 -1.03 -67.69
C SER A 136 -12.34 -1.10 -66.96
N SER A 137 -11.39 -1.97 -67.35
CA SER A 137 -11.36 -2.96 -68.45
C SER A 137 -10.29 -4.05 -68.27
N VAL A 138 -10.62 -5.32 -68.64
CA VAL A 138 -9.87 -6.25 -69.55
C VAL A 138 -8.39 -6.59 -69.20
N ILE A 139 -7.87 -7.83 -69.07
CA ILE A 139 -7.99 -9.15 -69.79
C ILE A 139 -7.84 -10.30 -68.74
N GLY A 140 -8.36 -11.53 -68.84
CA GLY A 140 -9.31 -12.18 -69.79
C GLY A 140 -9.08 -13.71 -69.94
N SER A 141 -10.15 -14.47 -70.28
CA SER A 141 -10.18 -15.86 -70.83
C SER A 141 -9.76 -17.06 -69.94
N ALA A 142 -10.32 -18.28 -70.06
CA ALA A 142 -11.58 -18.77 -70.69
C ALA A 142 -11.91 -20.24 -70.27
N SER A 143 -13.19 -20.63 -70.44
CA SER A 143 -13.75 -21.91 -71.00
C SER A 143 -13.00 -23.26 -70.94
N SER A 144 -13.62 -24.46 -70.85
CA SER A 144 -15.04 -24.89 -70.69
C SER A 144 -15.21 -26.44 -70.76
N SER A 145 -16.33 -27.00 -70.27
CA SER A 145 -17.03 -28.21 -70.81
C SER A 145 -16.38 -29.62 -70.57
N ILE A 146 -17.01 -30.82 -70.67
CA ILE A 146 -18.42 -31.32 -70.75
C ILE A 146 -18.45 -32.90 -70.61
N LEU A 147 -19.58 -33.53 -70.19
CA LEU A 147 -19.92 -34.99 -70.23
C LEU A 147 -19.07 -35.99 -69.37
N SER A 148 -19.48 -37.22 -68.98
CA SER A 148 -20.75 -38.00 -69.12
C SER A 148 -20.90 -39.22 -68.15
N SER A 149 -22.17 -39.57 -67.80
CA SER A 149 -22.78 -40.92 -67.57
C SER A 149 -22.24 -41.98 -66.54
N SER A 150 -23.06 -42.26 -65.49
CA SER A 150 -23.88 -43.48 -65.21
C SER A 150 -23.43 -44.92 -65.60
N PRO A 151 -23.99 -46.06 -65.04
CA PRO A 151 -24.90 -46.26 -63.87
C PRO A 151 -24.68 -47.50 -62.93
N ALA A 152 -25.28 -47.45 -61.73
CA ALA A 152 -26.11 -48.45 -60.98
C ALA A 152 -25.78 -49.96 -60.75
N ALA A 153 -26.53 -50.52 -59.77
CA ALA A 153 -26.72 -51.94 -59.36
C ALA A 153 -25.61 -52.58 -58.47
N SER A 154 -25.90 -53.37 -57.42
CA SER A 154 -27.16 -53.79 -56.72
C SER A 154 -26.85 -54.05 -55.21
N SER A 155 -27.66 -54.58 -54.27
CA SER A 155 -28.79 -55.53 -54.26
C SER A 155 -29.68 -55.40 -52.98
N ASN A 156 -30.60 -56.35 -52.75
CA ASN A 156 -31.48 -56.55 -51.57
C ASN A 156 -31.72 -58.11 -51.42
N PRO A 157 -32.51 -58.73 -50.49
CA PRO A 157 -33.31 -58.22 -49.35
C PRO A 157 -33.41 -59.06 -48.02
N ALA A 158 -33.97 -58.44 -46.98
CA ALA A 158 -34.98 -58.88 -45.97
C ALA A 158 -34.96 -60.24 -45.19
N SER A 159 -35.18 -60.15 -43.84
CA SER A 159 -36.04 -60.97 -42.93
C SER A 159 -35.66 -60.72 -41.45
N SER A 160 -36.47 -60.91 -40.38
CA SER A 160 -37.94 -60.99 -40.15
C SER A 160 -38.27 -60.81 -38.63
N SER A 161 -39.52 -60.51 -38.26
CA SER A 161 -40.06 -60.34 -36.87
C SER A 161 -40.16 -61.67 -36.05
N PRO A 162 -40.68 -61.76 -34.79
CA PRO A 162 -41.35 -60.77 -33.90
C PRO A 162 -40.99 -60.84 -32.36
N ALA A 163 -41.84 -60.23 -31.50
CA ALA A 163 -41.86 -60.28 -30.01
C ALA A 163 -42.77 -61.45 -29.48
N PRO A 164 -43.28 -61.59 -28.21
CA PRO A 164 -43.32 -60.68 -27.03
C PRO A 164 -43.21 -61.31 -25.59
N SER A 165 -43.54 -60.51 -24.54
CA SER A 165 -43.98 -60.87 -23.15
C SER A 165 -42.97 -61.47 -22.12
N GLY A 166 -43.05 -61.20 -20.80
CA GLY A 166 -43.81 -60.16 -20.05
C GLY A 166 -43.93 -60.34 -18.50
N VAL A 167 -44.29 -59.25 -17.79
CA VAL A 167 -45.05 -59.16 -16.49
C VAL A 167 -44.34 -59.39 -15.11
N SER A 168 -44.56 -58.44 -14.17
CA SER A 168 -44.44 -58.48 -12.68
C SER A 168 -43.04 -58.60 -12.00
N SER A 169 -42.78 -58.13 -10.75
CA SER A 169 -43.46 -57.13 -9.87
C SER A 169 -42.62 -56.67 -8.66
N SER A 170 -42.80 -55.40 -8.27
CA SER A 170 -42.76 -54.78 -6.91
C SER A 170 -41.79 -55.18 -5.75
N VAL A 171 -40.99 -54.18 -5.32
CA VAL A 171 -40.91 -53.57 -3.95
C VAL A 171 -40.33 -54.34 -2.73
N THR A 172 -39.62 -53.58 -1.89
CA THR A 172 -39.24 -53.71 -0.45
C THR A 172 -37.85 -54.22 0.00
N LEU A 173 -37.30 -53.45 0.97
CA LEU A 173 -36.22 -53.71 1.94
C LEU A 173 -36.70 -54.71 3.04
N PRO A 174 -35.96 -55.10 4.13
CA PRO A 174 -34.73 -54.51 4.69
C PRO A 174 -33.69 -55.46 5.39
N SER A 175 -32.71 -54.85 6.06
CA SER A 175 -32.02 -55.32 7.31
C SER A 175 -30.98 -56.46 7.27
N GLY A 176 -30.05 -56.42 8.24
CA GLY A 176 -29.03 -57.45 8.54
C GLY A 176 -27.63 -57.08 8.01
N SER A 177 -26.73 -56.40 8.74
CA SER A 177 -26.16 -56.61 10.10
C SER A 177 -25.11 -57.74 10.18
N ALA A 178 -24.07 -57.50 10.98
CA ALA A 178 -22.86 -58.33 11.21
C ALA A 178 -21.91 -58.41 9.98
N SER A 179 -20.68 -57.84 9.95
CA SER A 179 -19.53 -57.80 10.88
C SER A 179 -18.53 -58.95 10.71
N LEU A 180 -17.28 -58.74 11.16
CA LEU A 180 -16.10 -59.62 11.02
C LEU A 180 -15.43 -59.48 9.63
N SER A 181 -14.23 -58.90 9.47
CA SER A 181 -12.89 -59.22 10.00
C SER A 181 -12.22 -60.40 9.28
N ALA A 182 -10.95 -60.37 8.84
CA ALA A 182 -9.96 -59.29 8.80
C ALA A 182 -8.76 -59.67 7.88
N THR A 183 -7.75 -58.80 7.79
CA THR A 183 -6.31 -59.11 7.56
C THR A 183 -5.90 -60.09 6.46
N ALA A 184 -5.36 -59.56 5.35
CA ALA A 184 -4.00 -59.82 4.83
C ALA A 184 -3.82 -59.04 3.50
N SER A 185 -2.96 -58.03 3.38
CA SER A 185 -1.48 -58.08 3.39
C SER A 185 -0.88 -58.76 2.15
N SER A 186 -0.47 -57.96 1.15
CA SER A 186 0.82 -58.15 0.46
C SER A 186 1.24 -56.94 -0.37
N THR A 187 2.52 -56.62 -0.26
CA THR A 187 3.25 -55.50 -0.89
C THR A 187 3.77 -55.83 -2.29
N ALA A 188 3.61 -54.92 -3.25
CA ALA A 188 4.52 -54.66 -4.37
C ALA A 188 4.02 -53.41 -5.15
N SER A 189 4.78 -52.58 -5.87
CA SER A 189 6.19 -52.14 -5.89
C SER A 189 6.43 -51.53 -7.28
N SER A 190 7.16 -50.42 -7.36
CA SER A 190 7.86 -49.87 -8.56
C SER A 190 7.09 -49.63 -9.88
N SER A 191 7.00 -48.36 -10.29
CA SER A 191 6.96 -47.92 -11.70
C SER A 191 8.33 -48.12 -12.38
N PRO A 192 8.43 -48.06 -13.73
CA PRO A 192 8.89 -46.80 -14.34
C PRO A 192 8.27 -46.41 -15.73
N VAL A 193 8.60 -45.17 -16.13
CA VAL A 193 8.49 -44.42 -17.42
C VAL A 193 8.63 -45.24 -18.73
N SER A 194 8.13 -44.83 -19.93
CA SER A 194 7.72 -43.51 -20.48
C SER A 194 6.56 -43.57 -21.53
N SER A 195 5.96 -42.42 -21.86
CA SER A 195 4.91 -42.20 -22.90
C SER A 195 5.45 -42.10 -24.35
N PRO A 196 4.60 -42.09 -25.40
CA PRO A 196 3.81 -40.90 -25.84
C PRO A 196 2.28 -41.10 -25.68
N ALA A 197 1.41 -40.10 -25.49
CA ALA A 197 1.11 -38.89 -26.29
C ALA A 197 0.43 -39.21 -27.65
N ALA A 198 -0.72 -38.62 -28.02
CA ALA A 198 -1.60 -37.68 -27.31
C ALA A 198 -3.05 -37.71 -27.86
N SER A 199 -3.97 -37.05 -27.15
CA SER A 199 -5.24 -36.54 -27.72
C SER A 199 -5.61 -35.21 -27.04
N SER A 200 -4.90 -34.16 -27.46
CA SER A 200 -5.41 -32.78 -27.46
C SER A 200 -6.56 -32.66 -28.49
N HIS A 201 -7.41 -31.63 -28.53
CA HIS A 201 -7.33 -30.23 -28.08
C HIS A 201 -8.59 -29.85 -27.27
N VAL A 202 -8.55 -28.99 -26.24
CA VAL A 202 -8.16 -27.55 -26.17
C VAL A 202 -9.20 -26.62 -26.83
N ALA A 203 -9.50 -25.51 -26.14
CA ALA A 203 -10.64 -24.63 -26.38
C ALA A 203 -10.47 -23.64 -27.55
N SER A 204 -11.61 -23.21 -28.11
CA SER A 204 -11.83 -22.08 -29.04
C SER A 204 -13.35 -21.98 -29.30
N SER A 205 -14.01 -20.89 -29.67
CA SER A 205 -13.76 -19.42 -29.68
C SER A 205 -15.19 -18.77 -29.84
N SER A 206 -15.49 -17.50 -30.15
CA SER A 206 -14.93 -16.59 -31.17
C SER A 206 -15.65 -15.23 -31.21
N ILE A 207 -14.93 -14.21 -31.70
CA ILE A 207 -15.36 -13.45 -32.90
C ILE A 207 -14.28 -13.68 -33.98
N VAL A 208 -14.64 -13.60 -35.27
CA VAL A 208 -13.87 -14.17 -36.39
C VAL A 208 -13.67 -13.18 -37.53
N VAL A 209 -12.43 -13.10 -38.06
CA VAL A 209 -12.20 -12.99 -39.52
C VAL A 209 -11.10 -14.00 -39.91
N SER A 210 -11.27 -14.66 -41.06
CA SER A 210 -10.58 -15.89 -41.44
C SER A 210 -9.18 -15.70 -42.02
N SER A 211 -8.31 -16.71 -41.80
CA SER A 211 -7.14 -17.00 -42.65
C SER A 211 -7.39 -18.24 -43.52
N SER A 212 -7.01 -18.20 -44.81
CA SER A 212 -7.12 -19.33 -45.73
C SER A 212 -5.80 -20.12 -45.84
N ALA A 213 -5.84 -21.45 -45.70
CA ALA A 213 -4.66 -22.31 -45.62
C ALA A 213 -4.40 -23.18 -46.85
N VAL A 214 -3.12 -23.34 -47.23
CA VAL A 214 -2.49 -24.41 -48.06
C VAL A 214 -0.95 -24.23 -47.95
N ALA A 215 -0.06 -25.20 -48.19
CA ALA A 215 -0.10 -26.67 -48.08
C ALA A 215 1.37 -27.18 -48.19
N SER A 216 1.69 -28.37 -47.67
CA SER A 216 3.07 -28.90 -47.65
C SER A 216 3.37 -29.91 -48.77
N SER A 217 4.55 -29.85 -49.39
CA SER A 217 5.06 -30.96 -50.25
C SER A 217 6.59 -30.99 -50.46
N SER A 218 7.23 -31.85 -49.66
CA SER A 218 8.23 -32.89 -50.04
C SER A 218 9.28 -32.67 -51.15
N VAL A 219 10.58 -32.85 -50.81
CA VAL A 219 11.60 -33.40 -51.73
C VAL A 219 12.57 -34.36 -50.99
N VAL A 220 12.90 -35.49 -51.62
CA VAL A 220 13.96 -36.49 -51.28
C VAL A 220 15.38 -35.92 -51.44
N SER A 221 16.51 -36.48 -50.98
CA SER A 221 16.92 -37.85 -50.56
C SER A 221 18.01 -37.76 -49.45
N SER A 222 18.92 -38.68 -49.08
CA SER A 222 19.37 -40.03 -49.54
C SER A 222 20.16 -40.74 -48.40
N SER A 223 20.58 -42.00 -48.59
CA SER A 223 21.18 -42.89 -47.55
C SER A 223 22.58 -43.45 -47.86
N ALA A 224 23.41 -43.73 -46.84
CA ALA A 224 24.46 -44.77 -46.87
C ALA A 224 24.89 -45.25 -45.45
N ALA A 225 25.29 -46.52 -45.33
CA ALA A 225 25.93 -47.15 -44.16
C ALA A 225 27.37 -47.60 -44.58
N SER A 226 28.30 -48.14 -43.76
CA SER A 226 28.17 -49.15 -42.70
C SER A 226 29.44 -49.26 -41.81
N SER A 227 29.31 -49.93 -40.65
CA SER A 227 30.32 -50.74 -39.87
C SER A 227 31.83 -50.68 -40.24
N SER A 228 32.76 -50.69 -39.26
CA SER A 228 33.18 -51.95 -38.58
C SER A 228 34.22 -51.80 -37.44
N VAL A 229 34.13 -52.71 -36.44
CA VAL A 229 35.23 -53.27 -35.60
C VAL A 229 35.93 -52.34 -34.58
N ALA A 230 36.59 -52.95 -33.57
CA ALA A 230 37.05 -52.35 -32.31
C ALA A 230 38.54 -52.66 -31.99
N SER A 231 38.94 -52.37 -30.73
CA SER A 231 40.20 -52.75 -30.05
C SER A 231 41.39 -51.76 -30.09
N SER A 232 41.33 -50.78 -29.18
CA SER A 232 42.41 -50.33 -28.26
C SER A 232 43.88 -50.72 -28.51
N SER A 233 44.81 -49.76 -28.35
CA SER A 233 45.70 -49.70 -27.15
C SER A 233 46.77 -48.57 -27.16
N VAL A 234 47.16 -48.14 -25.94
CA VAL A 234 48.42 -47.52 -25.46
C VAL A 234 49.08 -46.27 -26.12
N ALA A 235 49.35 -45.26 -25.25
CA ALA A 235 50.63 -44.54 -24.99
C ALA A 235 51.45 -43.84 -26.12
N SER A 236 52.31 -42.84 -25.87
CA SER A 236 52.46 -41.82 -24.80
C SER A 236 53.53 -40.78 -25.19
N SER A 237 53.32 -39.49 -24.86
CA SER A 237 54.32 -38.44 -24.56
C SER A 237 55.38 -37.95 -25.60
N SER A 238 55.64 -36.62 -25.55
CA SER A 238 56.95 -35.92 -25.76
C SER A 238 57.24 -35.16 -27.09
N VAL A 239 57.01 -33.84 -27.05
CA VAL A 239 57.92 -32.70 -27.37
C VAL A 239 59.00 -32.83 -28.47
N ALA A 240 59.00 -31.92 -29.47
CA ALA A 240 60.09 -30.93 -29.77
C ALA A 240 60.01 -30.23 -31.17
N SER A 241 60.23 -28.91 -31.22
CA SER A 241 60.95 -28.13 -32.28
C SER A 241 60.45 -28.16 -33.77
N SER A 242 60.78 -27.23 -34.68
CA SER A 242 61.57 -25.97 -34.67
C SER A 242 61.22 -25.04 -35.87
N SER A 243 61.70 -23.80 -35.80
CA SER A 243 61.65 -22.68 -36.77
C SER A 243 62.16 -22.91 -38.21
N VAL A 244 61.67 -22.10 -39.17
CA VAL A 244 62.43 -21.58 -40.36
C VAL A 244 61.96 -20.15 -40.70
N ALA A 245 62.77 -19.34 -41.42
CA ALA A 245 62.50 -17.93 -41.75
C ALA A 245 63.04 -17.50 -43.14
N SER A 246 62.52 -16.38 -43.72
CA SER A 246 63.00 -15.62 -44.91
C SER A 246 61.97 -14.51 -45.25
N SER A 247 62.25 -13.28 -45.75
CA SER A 247 63.50 -12.58 -46.11
C SER A 247 63.37 -11.04 -46.09
N SER A 248 64.36 -10.38 -45.47
CA SER A 248 65.17 -9.22 -45.95
C SER A 248 64.60 -7.92 -46.59
N VAL A 249 65.28 -6.81 -46.21
CA VAL A 249 65.56 -5.51 -46.91
C VAL A 249 64.80 -4.24 -46.45
N ALA A 250 65.60 -3.16 -46.31
CA ALA A 250 65.30 -1.79 -45.85
C ALA A 250 64.49 -0.94 -46.88
N SER A 251 64.04 0.30 -46.62
CA SER A 251 64.52 1.40 -45.75
C SER A 251 63.32 2.26 -45.27
N SER A 252 63.42 3.24 -44.35
CA SER A 252 64.55 4.08 -43.92
C SER A 252 64.38 4.66 -42.51
N SER A 253 65.44 5.26 -41.96
CA SER A 253 65.53 5.74 -40.57
C SER A 253 65.66 7.27 -40.42
N VAL A 254 64.86 7.86 -39.53
CA VAL A 254 65.09 9.17 -38.86
C VAL A 254 64.50 9.00 -37.45
N ALA A 255 65.28 8.81 -36.36
CA ALA A 255 66.12 9.79 -35.64
C ALA A 255 65.27 10.93 -35.03
N SER A 256 65.09 11.10 -33.70
CA SER A 256 66.01 11.17 -32.55
C SER A 256 66.07 12.61 -31.97
N SER A 257 65.29 12.89 -30.92
CA SER A 257 65.55 13.93 -29.88
C SER A 257 64.51 13.73 -28.76
N SER A 258 64.78 13.66 -27.45
CA SER A 258 65.97 13.93 -26.62
C SER A 258 66.36 15.41 -26.47
N ALA A 259 66.66 15.96 -25.29
CA ALA A 259 66.46 15.46 -23.91
C ALA A 259 66.73 16.59 -22.87
N ALA A 260 66.14 16.47 -21.68
CA ALA A 260 66.73 16.88 -20.38
C ALA A 260 65.96 16.09 -19.28
N SER A 261 66.53 15.14 -18.52
CA SER A 261 67.74 15.14 -17.68
C SER A 261 67.62 16.00 -16.42
N SER A 262 67.95 15.56 -15.20
CA SER A 262 67.99 14.23 -14.52
C SER A 262 68.52 14.46 -13.09
N HIS A 263 68.66 13.39 -12.29
CA HIS A 263 69.23 13.34 -10.91
C HIS A 263 68.26 13.81 -9.81
N VAL A 264 67.69 12.97 -8.93
CA VAL A 264 68.15 11.78 -8.14
C VAL A 264 68.69 12.14 -6.74
N ALA A 265 67.80 12.02 -5.75
CA ALA A 265 68.03 11.41 -4.44
C ALA A 265 66.65 10.84 -3.99
N SER A 266 66.42 9.55 -3.76
CA SER A 266 67.13 8.51 -3.00
C SER A 266 67.05 8.69 -1.49
N SER A 267 66.05 8.06 -0.85
CA SER A 267 66.22 7.28 0.40
C SER A 267 64.91 6.66 0.95
N SER A 268 64.96 5.34 1.21
CA SER A 268 64.33 4.64 2.36
C SER A 268 62.79 4.53 2.48
N SER A 269 62.23 3.43 3.02
CA SER A 269 62.85 2.19 3.55
C SER A 269 61.89 0.99 3.53
N VAL A 270 62.46 -0.22 3.56
CA VAL A 270 61.74 -1.51 3.51
C VAL A 270 61.94 -2.31 4.81
N VAL A 271 60.85 -2.84 5.38
CA VAL A 271 60.75 -4.02 6.27
C VAL A 271 59.25 -4.42 6.30
N ALA A 272 58.75 -5.65 6.10
CA ALA A 272 59.26 -7.02 6.27
C ALA A 272 59.34 -7.46 7.76
N SER A 273 58.91 -8.67 8.19
CA SER A 273 58.69 -9.92 7.45
C SER A 273 57.70 -10.89 8.14
N SER A 274 57.10 -11.82 7.38
CA SER A 274 56.74 -13.23 7.76
C SER A 274 55.78 -13.50 8.96
N SER A 275 54.98 -14.57 8.99
CA SER A 275 55.27 -15.94 8.51
C SER A 275 54.06 -16.80 8.12
N VAL A 276 54.32 -17.71 7.15
CA VAL A 276 53.72 -19.02 6.81
C VAL A 276 52.77 -19.71 7.82
N ALA A 277 51.86 -20.62 7.43
CA ALA A 277 51.25 -21.02 6.14
C ALA A 277 50.13 -22.06 6.42
N SER A 278 49.30 -22.44 5.43
CA SER A 278 48.40 -23.61 5.51
C SER A 278 48.10 -24.20 4.13
N SER A 279 47.74 -25.49 4.10
CA SER A 279 47.76 -26.35 2.90
C SER A 279 46.38 -26.63 2.29
N SER A 280 46.39 -26.99 1.00
CA SER A 280 45.23 -27.24 0.14
C SER A 280 44.37 -28.46 0.54
N ALA A 281 43.08 -28.40 0.22
CA ALA A 281 42.23 -29.58 0.01
C ALA A 281 41.24 -29.31 -1.13
N SER A 282 41.19 -30.20 -2.13
CA SER A 282 40.25 -30.13 -3.27
C SER A 282 39.11 -31.12 -3.08
N SER A 283 37.90 -30.81 -3.57
CA SER A 283 36.71 -31.67 -3.41
C SER A 283 35.84 -31.76 -4.67
N SER A 284 35.49 -32.98 -5.08
CA SER A 284 34.44 -33.39 -6.06
C SER A 284 34.48 -34.93 -6.21
N PRO A 285 33.49 -35.62 -6.82
CA PRO A 285 32.08 -35.69 -6.39
C PRO A 285 31.48 -37.12 -6.45
N VAL A 286 30.37 -37.43 -5.76
CA VAL A 286 29.50 -38.58 -6.08
C VAL A 286 28.05 -38.36 -5.61
N ALA A 287 27.10 -39.18 -6.09
CA ALA A 287 25.68 -38.80 -6.19
C ALA A 287 24.64 -39.82 -5.69
N SER A 288 23.45 -39.29 -5.40
CA SER A 288 22.09 -39.85 -5.57
C SER A 288 21.74 -41.30 -5.18
N SER A 289 20.75 -41.45 -4.29
CA SER A 289 19.57 -42.32 -4.49
C SER A 289 18.49 -42.08 -3.42
N SER A 290 17.26 -42.55 -3.67
CA SER A 290 16.05 -42.18 -2.91
C SER A 290 15.20 -43.39 -2.48
N ALA A 291 14.61 -43.33 -1.28
CA ALA A 291 13.57 -44.24 -0.79
C ALA A 291 12.65 -43.50 0.22
N ALA A 292 11.47 -44.04 0.54
CA ALA A 292 10.39 -43.26 1.18
C ALA A 292 9.57 -44.01 2.26
N SER A 293 8.85 -43.19 3.05
CA SER A 293 7.57 -43.47 3.72
C SER A 293 7.53 -44.16 5.10
N SER A 294 6.49 -43.75 5.85
CA SER A 294 5.81 -44.43 6.98
C SER A 294 6.48 -44.43 8.37
N HIS A 295 5.74 -44.43 9.50
CA HIS A 295 4.44 -43.84 9.87
C HIS A 295 4.21 -44.10 11.38
N VAL A 296 3.59 -43.15 12.12
CA VAL A 296 2.78 -43.38 13.36
C VAL A 296 3.55 -43.93 14.61
N ALA A 297 3.21 -43.66 15.87
CA ALA A 297 2.63 -42.50 16.57
C ALA A 297 2.75 -42.74 18.11
N SER A 298 2.25 -41.80 18.91
CA SER A 298 1.68 -42.02 20.25
C SER A 298 2.58 -42.29 21.48
N SER A 299 2.71 -41.22 22.28
CA SER A 299 2.26 -41.19 23.69
C SER A 299 3.20 -41.58 24.85
N SER A 300 3.58 -40.52 25.58
CA SER A 300 3.50 -40.39 27.05
C SER A 300 4.22 -41.38 27.99
N VAL A 301 5.16 -40.84 28.77
CA VAL A 301 5.36 -41.22 30.17
C VAL A 301 5.37 -39.95 31.01
N VAL A 302 4.60 -39.93 32.10
CA VAL A 302 4.57 -38.84 33.09
C VAL A 302 5.47 -39.23 34.28
N VAL A 303 6.32 -38.31 34.73
CA VAL A 303 6.89 -38.35 36.09
C VAL A 303 6.83 -36.95 36.69
N SER A 304 6.19 -36.82 37.85
CA SER A 304 6.14 -35.58 38.63
C SER A 304 5.94 -35.91 40.11
N SER A 305 7.04 -35.87 40.86
CA SER A 305 7.09 -35.96 42.33
C SER A 305 8.47 -35.46 42.78
N SER A 306 8.61 -34.19 43.21
CA SER A 306 8.21 -33.63 44.52
C SER A 306 9.26 -33.84 45.62
N VAL A 307 9.84 -32.73 46.10
CA VAL A 307 9.79 -32.30 47.51
C VAL A 307 10.21 -30.84 47.60
N ALA A 308 9.70 -30.11 48.58
CA ALA A 308 10.10 -28.74 48.89
C ALA A 308 10.37 -28.60 50.40
N SER A 309 11.37 -27.82 50.78
CA SER A 309 11.41 -27.00 52.01
C SER A 309 12.67 -26.12 52.07
N SER A 310 12.50 -24.91 52.59
CA SER A 310 13.55 -23.97 53.01
C SER A 310 14.16 -24.41 54.37
N SER A 311 15.14 -23.74 55.03
CA SER A 311 15.58 -22.33 55.00
C SER A 311 16.90 -22.12 55.79
N ALA A 312 17.74 -21.17 55.33
CA ALA A 312 18.70 -20.32 56.11
C ALA A 312 19.85 -21.03 56.90
N SER A 313 20.97 -20.40 57.32
CA SER A 313 21.30 -18.96 57.47
C SER A 313 22.81 -18.62 57.30
N SER A 314 23.08 -17.33 57.01
CA SER A 314 24.15 -16.44 57.57
C SER A 314 25.67 -16.56 57.25
N SER A 315 26.24 -15.35 57.03
CA SER A 315 27.57 -14.81 57.44
C SER A 315 28.91 -15.23 56.80
N SER A 316 29.31 -14.48 55.75
CA SER A 316 30.52 -13.62 55.65
C SER A 316 31.94 -14.11 56.05
N VAL A 317 32.92 -13.89 55.16
CA VAL A 317 34.00 -12.84 55.26
C VAL A 317 34.93 -12.87 54.01
N VAL A 318 35.54 -11.73 53.65
CA VAL A 318 36.43 -11.51 52.47
C VAL A 318 37.92 -11.66 52.84
N PRO A 319 38.87 -11.86 51.90
CA PRO A 319 39.63 -10.69 51.40
C PRO A 319 40.18 -10.72 49.94
N SER A 320 40.41 -9.49 49.45
CA SER A 320 41.41 -8.91 48.50
C SER A 320 42.79 -9.62 48.33
N SER A 321 43.66 -9.35 47.33
CA SER A 321 43.67 -8.49 46.09
C SER A 321 45.06 -8.51 45.38
N ALA A 322 45.15 -8.12 44.09
CA ALA A 322 46.29 -7.41 43.43
C ALA A 322 45.92 -7.06 41.97
N ALA A 323 46.33 -5.96 41.29
CA ALA A 323 47.04 -4.71 41.64
C ALA A 323 46.59 -3.62 40.61
N SER A 324 46.27 -2.36 40.98
CA SER A 324 47.15 -1.16 41.15
C SER A 324 47.79 -0.63 39.86
N SER A 325 47.81 0.67 39.52
CA SER A 325 47.17 1.91 40.04
C SER A 325 46.96 2.91 38.85
N SER A 326 46.49 4.17 38.90
CA SER A 326 46.57 5.35 39.81
C SER A 326 45.32 6.25 39.57
N ALA A 327 44.86 7.23 40.36
CA ALA A 327 45.42 8.29 41.24
C ALA A 327 45.95 9.55 40.49
N ALA A 328 45.59 10.81 40.81
CA ALA A 328 44.57 11.34 41.75
C ALA A 328 44.24 12.85 41.46
N SER A 329 43.25 13.43 42.15
CA SER A 329 42.77 14.83 41.99
C SER A 329 43.24 15.77 43.12
N SER A 330 43.48 17.07 42.85
CA SER A 330 43.20 18.21 43.76
C SER A 330 43.60 19.59 43.20
N SER A 331 43.03 20.66 43.79
CA SER A 331 43.38 22.09 43.63
C SER A 331 44.77 22.45 44.22
N VAL A 332 45.40 23.63 44.04
CA VAL A 332 44.90 25.02 44.07
C VAL A 332 45.87 26.03 43.40
N ALA A 333 45.40 27.27 43.20
CA ALA A 333 46.15 28.55 43.23
C ALA A 333 47.09 28.95 42.05
N SER A 334 46.54 29.80 41.19
CA SER A 334 47.04 31.17 40.87
C SER A 334 48.55 31.44 40.66
N SER A 335 48.93 31.79 39.43
CA SER A 335 49.85 32.93 39.16
C SER A 335 49.62 33.51 37.75
N SER A 336 49.93 34.79 37.54
CA SER A 336 49.55 35.56 36.34
C SER A 336 50.73 36.26 35.65
N ALA A 337 50.79 36.15 34.33
CA ALA A 337 51.51 36.99 33.36
C ALA A 337 50.89 36.70 31.96
N ALA A 338 50.40 37.65 31.15
CA ALA A 338 51.06 38.82 30.52
C ALA A 338 52.07 38.42 29.41
N SER A 339 52.10 39.02 28.20
CA SER A 339 51.27 40.07 27.57
C SER A 339 51.62 40.21 26.05
N SER A 340 51.04 41.22 25.35
CA SER A 340 51.29 41.68 23.95
C SER A 340 50.55 40.91 22.82
N HIS A 341 49.76 41.54 21.93
CA HIS A 341 50.02 42.54 20.85
C HIS A 341 50.84 41.93 19.68
N VAL A 342 50.60 42.13 18.37
CA VAL A 342 50.00 43.22 17.52
C VAL A 342 49.30 42.52 16.30
N ALA A 343 48.03 42.73 15.95
CA ALA A 343 47.36 43.79 15.15
C ALA A 343 47.66 43.85 13.62
N SER A 344 46.62 44.21 12.84
CA SER A 344 46.60 44.50 11.37
C SER A 344 46.68 43.26 10.43
N SER A 345 46.15 43.26 9.20
CA SER A 345 45.60 44.36 8.38
C SER A 345 44.44 43.91 7.46
N SER A 346 43.50 44.80 7.14
CA SER A 346 42.75 44.73 5.88
C SER A 346 43.60 45.31 4.72
N PRO A 347 43.19 45.11 3.47
CA PRO A 347 42.59 46.27 2.78
C PRO A 347 41.28 45.94 2.06
N ALA A 348 40.48 46.98 1.82
CA ALA A 348 39.30 46.93 0.96
C ALA A 348 39.56 47.67 -0.37
N VAL A 349 38.72 47.41 -1.37
CA VAL A 349 38.50 48.31 -2.51
C VAL A 349 36.99 48.50 -2.65
N SER A 350 36.54 49.71 -2.98
CA SER A 350 35.12 50.08 -2.97
C SER A 350 34.74 50.95 -4.19
N SER A 351 33.45 50.98 -4.53
CA SER A 351 32.75 52.07 -5.21
C SER A 351 31.25 51.91 -4.94
N SER A 352 30.64 52.69 -4.05
CA SER A 352 30.08 54.06 -4.28
C SER A 352 28.86 54.01 -5.21
N ILE A 353 27.59 54.21 -4.78
CA ILE A 353 26.95 55.19 -3.88
C ILE A 353 26.93 56.63 -4.44
N ILE A 354 25.74 57.15 -4.77
CA ILE A 354 25.29 58.55 -4.63
C ILE A 354 23.76 58.56 -4.31
N PRO A 355 23.19 59.53 -3.53
CA PRO A 355 21.97 59.29 -2.74
C PRO A 355 20.87 60.40 -2.73
N SER A 356 19.86 60.24 -1.86
CA SER A 356 18.87 61.25 -1.35
C SER A 356 17.56 61.39 -2.15
N SER A 357 16.41 61.81 -1.58
CA SER A 357 16.20 62.60 -0.35
C SER A 357 14.89 62.32 0.43
N VAL A 358 14.89 62.76 1.69
CA VAL A 358 13.87 62.58 2.76
C VAL A 358 12.89 63.75 2.92
N ILE A 359 11.60 63.46 3.24
CA ILE A 359 10.67 64.20 4.15
C ILE A 359 9.60 63.16 4.59
N SER A 360 9.47 62.64 5.83
CA SER A 360 9.29 63.20 7.19
C SER A 360 7.86 63.62 7.60
N SER A 361 7.14 62.76 8.34
CA SER A 361 6.22 63.20 9.43
C SER A 361 5.85 62.08 10.42
N SER A 362 5.77 62.43 11.71
CA SER A 362 5.44 61.68 12.94
C SER A 362 4.28 60.68 12.86
N ALA A 363 4.22 59.51 13.53
CA ALA A 363 4.74 58.99 14.82
C ALA A 363 3.76 59.07 16.04
N VAL A 364 3.42 57.90 16.59
CA VAL A 364 2.90 57.64 17.95
C VAL A 364 3.55 56.30 18.41
N SER A 365 3.78 56.09 19.70
CA SER A 365 4.68 55.01 20.19
C SER A 365 4.19 54.28 21.44
N SER A 366 4.62 53.03 21.60
CA SER A 366 4.79 52.35 22.90
C SER A 366 5.99 51.40 22.81
N SER A 367 6.81 51.32 23.86
CA SER A 367 8.19 50.83 23.81
C SER A 367 8.41 49.44 24.42
N VAL A 368 9.48 48.78 23.96
CA VAL A 368 9.99 47.50 24.51
C VAL A 368 10.78 47.74 25.81
N ALA A 369 10.71 46.79 26.74
CA ALA A 369 11.66 46.65 27.85
C ALA A 369 11.91 45.14 28.10
N SER A 370 13.12 44.79 28.58
CA SER A 370 13.58 43.41 28.76
C SER A 370 13.71 43.02 30.23
N SER A 371 13.66 41.71 30.53
CA SER A 371 14.02 41.15 31.84
C SER A 371 14.54 39.71 31.72
N GLU A 372 15.79 39.53 32.14
CA GLU A 372 16.46 38.26 32.44
C GLU A 372 15.89 37.62 33.75
N PRO A 373 16.25 36.37 34.12
CA PRO A 373 15.35 35.51 34.91
C PRO A 373 15.30 35.81 36.42
N VAL A 374 14.19 35.40 37.04
CA VAL A 374 14.00 35.39 38.49
C VAL A 374 13.56 34.00 38.94
N SER A 375 14.36 33.36 39.80
CA SER A 375 13.99 32.07 40.41
C SER A 375 12.89 32.24 41.47
N SER A 376 11.63 32.08 41.06
CA SER A 376 10.54 31.87 42.02
C SER A 376 10.43 30.39 42.38
N SER A 377 10.95 30.01 43.54
CA SER A 377 10.75 28.68 44.13
C SER A 377 9.32 28.49 44.62
N ALA A 378 8.36 28.45 43.69
CA ALA A 378 7.01 28.01 43.93
C ALA A 378 6.97 26.48 43.80
N SER A 379 6.76 25.78 44.91
CA SER A 379 6.51 24.34 44.88
C SER A 379 5.24 24.08 44.08
N VAL A 380 5.38 23.56 42.85
CA VAL A 380 4.24 23.04 42.09
C VAL A 380 3.73 21.81 42.86
N THR A 381 2.70 22.03 43.69
CA THR A 381 1.85 20.93 44.13
C THR A 381 1.25 20.33 42.87
N THR A 382 1.72 19.14 42.51
CA THR A 382 1.05 18.29 41.54
C THR A 382 -0.43 18.19 41.92
N PRO A 383 -1.35 18.22 40.95
CA PRO A 383 -2.74 17.92 41.25
C PRO A 383 -2.78 16.47 41.74
N SER A 384 -2.90 16.30 43.06
CA SER A 384 -3.13 15.00 43.65
C SER A 384 -4.50 14.53 43.16
N MET A 385 -4.49 13.66 42.15
CA MET A 385 -5.66 12.93 41.69
C MET A 385 -6.13 12.06 42.85
N SER A 386 -6.96 12.65 43.71
CA SER A 386 -7.53 11.98 44.87
C SER A 386 -8.57 11.00 44.36
N SER A 387 -8.09 9.80 44.03
CA SER A 387 -8.85 8.65 43.56
C SER A 387 -9.78 8.15 44.65
N THR A 388 -10.84 8.92 44.88
CA THR A 388 -12.00 8.58 45.72
C THR A 388 -12.80 7.53 44.96
N ALA A 389 -12.22 6.34 44.85
CA ALA A 389 -12.74 5.25 44.06
C ALA A 389 -14.06 4.76 44.65
N ILE A 390 -15.17 5.13 44.00
CA ILE A 390 -16.43 4.42 44.16
C ILE A 390 -16.26 3.09 43.40
N SER A 391 -15.60 2.13 44.06
CA SER A 391 -15.22 0.83 43.51
C SER A 391 -16.45 -0.06 43.29
N ILE A 392 -17.24 0.25 42.27
CA ILE A 392 -18.22 -0.68 41.70
C ILE A 392 -17.49 -1.50 40.63
N SER A 393 -16.89 -2.62 41.03
CA SER A 393 -16.42 -3.60 40.04
C SER A 393 -17.60 -3.99 39.15
N ALA A 394 -17.42 -3.88 37.83
CA ALA A 394 -18.46 -4.17 36.86
C ALA A 394 -18.81 -5.67 36.85
N THR A 395 -19.78 -6.08 37.66
CA THR A 395 -20.23 -7.48 37.78
C THR A 395 -21.13 -7.92 36.62
N ALA A 396 -20.70 -7.66 35.38
CA ALA A 396 -21.36 -8.21 34.20
C ALA A 396 -21.24 -9.73 34.22
N SER A 397 -22.37 -10.43 34.28
CA SER A 397 -22.42 -11.89 34.29
C SER A 397 -23.39 -12.35 33.21
N ALA A 398 -22.85 -13.02 32.19
CA ALA A 398 -23.61 -13.65 31.12
C ALA A 398 -23.18 -15.12 30.98
N THR A 399 -24.07 -15.98 30.49
CA THR A 399 -23.75 -17.39 30.24
C THR A 399 -23.23 -17.53 28.82
N PRO A 400 -22.00 -18.03 28.60
CA PRO A 400 -21.46 -18.23 27.25
C PRO A 400 -22.34 -19.18 26.44
N LEU A 401 -22.67 -18.80 25.20
CA LEU A 401 -23.50 -19.61 24.31
C LEU A 401 -22.76 -20.89 23.90
N SER A 402 -23.48 -22.02 23.90
CA SER A 402 -22.92 -23.29 23.41
C SER A 402 -22.75 -23.29 21.88
N HIS A 403 -23.56 -22.50 21.17
CA HIS A 403 -23.50 -22.28 19.73
C HIS A 403 -23.95 -20.84 19.43
N ALA A 404 -23.22 -20.14 18.56
CA ALA A 404 -23.60 -18.83 18.06
C ALA A 404 -23.13 -18.65 16.61
N SER A 405 -23.74 -17.70 15.91
CA SER A 405 -23.10 -17.01 14.78
C SER A 405 -22.67 -15.63 15.25
N VAL A 406 -21.53 -15.13 14.76
CA VAL A 406 -21.05 -13.77 15.03
C VAL A 406 -20.55 -13.16 13.74
N ALA A 407 -21.06 -11.99 13.36
CA ALA A 407 -20.49 -11.20 12.26
C ALA A 407 -19.13 -10.64 12.67
N ALA A 408 -18.08 -10.88 11.88
CA ALA A 408 -16.70 -10.45 12.15
C ALA A 408 -16.46 -8.96 11.86
N ASN A 409 -17.50 -8.13 12.06
CA ASN A 409 -17.46 -6.68 11.98
C ASN A 409 -16.84 -6.11 13.27
N ILE A 410 -15.98 -5.10 13.18
CA ILE A 410 -15.34 -4.48 14.34
C ILE A 410 -16.11 -3.23 14.77
N LEU A 411 -16.61 -3.19 16.01
CA LEU A 411 -17.21 -1.98 16.59
C LEU A 411 -16.09 -1.05 17.08
N VAL A 412 -15.93 0.09 16.43
CA VAL A 412 -14.94 1.13 16.77
C VAL A 412 -15.64 2.25 17.53
N ILE A 413 -15.33 2.39 18.82
CA ILE A 413 -15.92 3.37 19.73
C ILE A 413 -14.88 4.48 20.00
N ALA A 414 -15.22 5.73 19.67
CA ALA A 414 -14.32 6.87 19.81
C ALA A 414 -15.08 8.16 20.15
N ARG A 415 -14.38 9.20 20.61
CA ARG A 415 -14.97 10.49 20.99
C ARG A 415 -15.50 11.29 19.79
N ASP A 416 -14.79 11.20 18.68
CA ASP A 416 -14.91 12.04 17.50
C ASP A 416 -14.43 11.28 16.24
N ALA A 417 -14.66 11.86 15.07
CA ALA A 417 -14.32 11.22 13.79
C ALA A 417 -12.81 11.06 13.56
N ALA A 418 -11.95 11.94 14.11
CA ALA A 418 -10.49 11.80 13.94
C ALA A 418 -9.97 10.63 14.77
N SER A 419 -10.38 10.53 16.03
CA SER A 419 -10.13 9.39 16.92
C SER A 419 -10.66 8.08 16.32
N ALA A 420 -11.83 8.10 15.67
CA ALA A 420 -12.38 6.93 14.98
C ALA A 420 -11.57 6.53 13.74
N SER A 421 -11.09 7.51 12.96
CA SER A 421 -10.20 7.27 11.81
C SER A 421 -8.87 6.65 12.23
N VAL A 422 -8.25 7.12 13.32
CA VAL A 422 -7.04 6.49 13.89
C VAL A 422 -7.31 5.04 14.32
N ALA A 423 -8.43 4.79 15.00
CA ALA A 423 -8.82 3.43 15.41
C ALA A 423 -9.13 2.48 14.24
N SER A 424 -9.50 3.02 13.08
CA SER A 424 -9.97 2.24 11.92
C SER A 424 -9.02 2.27 10.71
N SER A 425 -7.94 3.05 10.72
CA SER A 425 -6.94 3.08 9.65
C SER A 425 -6.31 1.71 9.43
N GLY A 426 -5.95 1.01 10.52
CA GLY A 426 -5.44 -0.36 10.47
C GLY A 426 -6.45 -1.34 9.88
N PRO A 427 -7.65 -1.50 10.47
CA PRO A 427 -8.74 -2.28 9.87
C PRO A 427 -9.00 -1.95 8.39
N ASN A 428 -8.97 -0.68 7.98
CA ASN A 428 -9.09 -0.27 6.59
C ASN A 428 -7.91 -0.72 5.71
N GLY A 429 -6.66 -0.62 6.18
CA GLY A 429 -5.48 -1.14 5.48
C GLY A 429 -5.58 -2.64 5.23
N TYR A 430 -5.99 -3.42 6.23
CA TYR A 430 -6.27 -4.86 6.09
C TYR A 430 -7.53 -5.16 5.25
N GLY A 431 -8.46 -4.21 5.09
CA GLY A 431 -9.78 -4.46 4.50
C GLY A 431 -10.75 -5.23 5.42
N ILE A 432 -10.60 -5.11 6.74
CA ILE A 432 -11.48 -5.71 7.75
C ILE A 432 -12.73 -4.84 7.92
N PRO A 433 -13.96 -5.36 7.75
CA PRO A 433 -15.18 -4.59 7.99
C PRO A 433 -15.28 -4.03 9.42
N PHE A 434 -15.62 -2.75 9.53
CA PHE A 434 -15.81 -2.07 10.81
C PHE A 434 -17.05 -1.16 10.81
N THR A 435 -17.42 -0.66 11.99
CA THR A 435 -18.51 0.29 12.19
C THR A 435 -18.12 1.29 13.28
N HIS A 436 -18.19 2.58 13.00
CA HIS A 436 -17.93 3.62 13.99
C HIS A 436 -19.13 3.86 14.91
N LEU A 437 -18.85 4.10 16.19
CA LEU A 437 -19.74 4.71 17.17
C LEU A 437 -19.05 5.94 17.76
N ILE A 438 -19.54 7.12 17.40
CA ILE A 438 -19.03 8.39 17.92
C ILE A 438 -19.77 8.72 19.23
N VAL A 439 -19.03 8.85 20.33
CA VAL A 439 -19.54 9.11 21.67
C VAL A 439 -19.17 10.55 22.09
N PRO A 440 -20.06 11.53 21.88
CA PRO A 440 -19.86 12.89 22.39
C PRO A 440 -19.93 12.92 23.92
N SER A 441 -19.49 14.00 24.55
CA SER A 441 -19.59 14.19 26.02
C SER A 441 -21.04 14.25 26.56
N GLY A 442 -22.04 14.35 25.70
CA GLY A 442 -23.46 14.15 26.07
C GLY A 442 -23.88 12.69 26.17
N GLY A 443 -23.00 11.74 25.85
CA GLY A 443 -23.30 10.32 25.68
C GLY A 443 -24.01 9.99 24.37
N VAL A 444 -24.10 8.69 24.06
CA VAL A 444 -24.87 8.14 22.94
C VAL A 444 -25.38 6.74 23.33
N ALA A 445 -26.44 6.24 22.71
CA ALA A 445 -26.85 4.85 22.86
C ALA A 445 -25.89 3.90 22.13
N LEU A 446 -25.72 2.67 22.63
CA LEU A 446 -25.01 1.63 21.89
C LEU A 446 -25.84 1.15 20.68
N PRO A 447 -25.22 0.70 19.58
CA PRO A 447 -25.91 -0.09 18.55
C PRO A 447 -26.36 -1.44 19.13
N SER A 448 -27.28 -2.12 18.45
CA SER A 448 -27.67 -3.48 18.83
C SER A 448 -26.45 -4.40 18.74
N LEU A 449 -25.95 -4.89 19.87
CA LEU A 449 -24.73 -5.72 19.93
C LEU A 449 -24.98 -7.11 19.35
N ASN A 450 -26.20 -7.62 19.50
CA ASN A 450 -26.69 -8.87 18.91
C ASN A 450 -28.06 -8.68 18.26
N SER A 451 -28.56 -9.75 17.63
CA SER A 451 -29.85 -9.85 16.97
C SER A 451 -30.32 -11.31 16.92
N THR A 452 -31.49 -11.59 16.32
CA THR A 452 -31.93 -12.96 16.05
C THR A 452 -31.03 -13.74 15.08
N ALA A 453 -30.09 -13.07 14.39
CA ALA A 453 -29.10 -13.71 13.53
C ALA A 453 -27.81 -14.12 14.28
N GLY A 454 -27.60 -13.64 15.51
CA GLY A 454 -26.38 -13.86 16.28
C GLY A 454 -25.78 -12.57 16.84
N GLY A 455 -24.48 -12.60 17.14
CA GLY A 455 -23.71 -11.40 17.51
C GLY A 455 -23.40 -10.54 16.28
N ASN A 456 -23.54 -9.22 16.39
CA ASN A 456 -23.37 -8.30 15.26
C ASN A 456 -21.92 -7.78 15.11
N PHE A 457 -21.04 -8.05 16.08
CA PHE A 457 -19.64 -7.61 16.09
C PHE A 457 -18.68 -8.68 16.62
N GLY A 458 -17.57 -8.92 15.93
CA GLY A 458 -16.55 -9.91 16.29
C GLY A 458 -15.45 -9.36 17.21
N GLY A 459 -15.36 -8.04 17.30
CA GLY A 459 -14.42 -7.31 18.16
C GLY A 459 -14.94 -5.91 18.50
N ILE A 460 -14.50 -5.37 19.63
CA ILE A 460 -14.78 -3.99 20.08
C ILE A 460 -13.44 -3.27 20.30
N VAL A 461 -13.27 -2.09 19.72
CA VAL A 461 -12.12 -1.20 19.95
C VAL A 461 -12.62 0.07 20.63
N VAL A 462 -11.99 0.51 21.73
CA VAL A 462 -12.34 1.78 22.41
C VAL A 462 -11.11 2.66 22.53
N ALA A 463 -11.17 3.86 21.95
CA ALA A 463 -10.13 4.88 22.10
C ALA A 463 -10.36 5.71 23.38
N SER A 464 -9.33 5.84 24.22
CA SER A 464 -9.29 6.73 25.39
C SER A 464 -10.42 6.54 26.41
N GLU A 465 -10.96 5.32 26.56
CA GLU A 465 -12.22 5.03 27.31
C GLU A 465 -13.43 5.89 26.90
N VAL A 466 -13.37 6.58 25.74
CA VAL A 466 -14.20 7.75 25.39
C VAL A 466 -14.38 8.74 26.55
N SER A 467 -13.27 9.03 27.24
CA SER A 467 -13.22 9.82 28.46
C SER A 467 -13.14 11.33 28.21
N TYR A 468 -13.88 12.10 29.01
CA TYR A 468 -13.94 13.56 29.00
C TYR A 468 -13.86 14.11 30.43
N ASP A 469 -13.33 15.31 30.60
CA ASP A 469 -13.40 16.03 31.88
C ASP A 469 -14.81 16.61 32.11
N TYR A 470 -15.47 16.13 33.16
CA TYR A 470 -16.76 16.63 33.65
C TYR A 470 -16.59 17.57 34.86
N GLY A 471 -15.42 18.20 35.00
CA GLY A 471 -15.13 19.23 35.99
C GLY A 471 -15.01 18.66 37.40
N THR A 472 -16.01 18.86 38.25
CA THR A 472 -15.99 18.36 39.64
C THR A 472 -16.10 16.84 39.74
N LEU A 473 -16.43 16.15 38.65
CA LEU A 473 -16.38 14.68 38.55
C LEU A 473 -15.04 14.17 37.95
N GLY A 474 -14.18 15.09 37.47
CA GLY A 474 -12.95 14.78 36.74
C GLY A 474 -13.21 14.05 35.43
N PHE A 475 -12.16 13.38 34.93
CA PHE A 475 -12.25 12.53 33.75
C PHE A 475 -13.12 11.29 34.00
N GLN A 476 -14.15 11.10 33.18
CA GLN A 476 -15.05 9.95 33.19
C GLN A 476 -15.37 9.52 31.75
N SER A 477 -15.65 8.23 31.53
CA SER A 477 -16.18 7.75 30.25
C SER A 477 -17.54 8.38 29.93
N ALA A 478 -17.75 8.79 28.67
CA ALA A 478 -19.08 9.20 28.18
C ALA A 478 -20.04 8.02 27.93
N LEU A 479 -19.57 6.77 28.02
CA LEU A 479 -20.44 5.60 28.14
C LEU A 479 -20.76 5.33 29.61
N THR A 480 -22.04 5.15 29.92
CA THR A 480 -22.49 4.83 31.29
C THR A 480 -22.02 3.46 31.74
N THR A 481 -21.96 3.23 33.06
CA THR A 481 -21.62 1.92 33.66
C THR A 481 -22.49 0.79 33.10
N ASP A 482 -23.78 1.04 32.85
CA ASP A 482 -24.68 0.04 32.27
C ASP A 482 -24.38 -0.27 30.79
N GLN A 483 -23.80 0.66 30.05
CA GLN A 483 -23.33 0.42 28.67
C GLN A 483 -22.02 -0.35 28.65
N TRP A 484 -21.09 -0.04 29.55
CA TRP A 484 -19.90 -0.87 29.77
C TRP A 484 -20.29 -2.31 30.20
N ASN A 485 -21.25 -2.45 31.11
CA ASN A 485 -21.81 -3.76 31.48
C ASN A 485 -22.43 -4.51 30.29
N GLN A 486 -23.12 -3.82 29.36
CA GLN A 486 -23.65 -4.43 28.14
C GLN A 486 -22.54 -4.93 27.20
N LEU A 487 -21.48 -4.14 27.00
CA LEU A 487 -20.31 -4.55 26.22
C LEU A 487 -19.63 -5.78 26.87
N TYR A 488 -19.41 -5.76 28.19
CA TYR A 488 -18.79 -6.85 28.94
C TYR A 488 -19.65 -8.13 28.96
N ALA A 489 -20.98 -8.01 29.04
CA ALA A 489 -21.90 -9.14 28.94
C ALA A 489 -21.86 -9.75 27.52
N TYR A 490 -21.85 -8.93 26.48
CA TYR A 490 -21.72 -9.38 25.09
C TYR A 490 -20.39 -10.12 24.84
N GLN A 491 -19.28 -9.63 25.41
CA GLN A 491 -18.00 -10.35 25.39
C GLN A 491 -18.11 -11.77 25.98
N LEU A 492 -18.72 -11.91 27.16
CA LEU A 492 -18.88 -13.19 27.85
C LEU A 492 -19.86 -14.14 27.13
N GLU A 493 -20.95 -13.61 26.57
CA GLU A 493 -21.98 -14.41 25.88
C GLU A 493 -21.47 -14.99 24.55
N TYR A 494 -20.75 -14.19 23.75
CA TYR A 494 -20.33 -14.53 22.39
C TYR A 494 -18.82 -14.83 22.23
N GLY A 495 -18.01 -14.68 23.29
CA GLY A 495 -16.55 -14.86 23.25
C GLY A 495 -15.80 -13.75 22.50
N VAL A 496 -16.37 -12.55 22.46
CA VAL A 496 -15.85 -11.40 21.72
C VAL A 496 -14.73 -10.69 22.48
N ARG A 497 -13.67 -10.29 21.77
CA ARG A 497 -12.50 -9.59 22.33
C ARG A 497 -12.68 -8.08 22.31
N MET A 498 -12.10 -7.40 23.30
CA MET A 498 -12.06 -5.94 23.39
C MET A 498 -10.63 -5.42 23.39
N VAL A 499 -10.36 -4.36 22.63
CA VAL A 499 -9.09 -3.63 22.61
C VAL A 499 -9.33 -2.22 23.15
N GLN A 500 -8.45 -1.75 24.02
CA GLN A 500 -8.44 -0.36 24.48
C GLN A 500 -7.03 0.22 24.36
N TYR A 501 -6.92 1.50 23.98
CA TYR A 501 -5.65 2.23 23.90
C TYR A 501 -5.85 3.69 24.32
N ASP A 502 -4.76 4.41 24.59
CA ASP A 502 -4.79 5.73 25.24
C ASP A 502 -5.50 5.68 26.61
N VAL A 503 -5.35 4.57 27.35
CA VAL A 503 -6.04 4.35 28.64
C VAL A 503 -5.08 4.47 29.82
N TYR A 504 -5.58 5.02 30.93
CA TYR A 504 -4.80 5.20 32.15
C TYR A 504 -4.69 3.86 32.93
N PRO A 505 -3.49 3.40 33.32
CA PRO A 505 -3.34 2.12 34.01
C PRO A 505 -3.99 2.13 35.40
N GLY A 506 -5.03 1.30 35.56
CA GLY A 506 -5.84 1.21 36.77
C GLY A 506 -6.55 -0.15 36.92
N PRO A 507 -7.46 -0.28 37.92
CA PRO A 507 -8.09 -1.57 38.27
C PRO A 507 -8.83 -2.25 37.11
N ASN A 508 -9.45 -1.49 36.20
CA ASN A 508 -10.10 -2.00 34.98
C ASN A 508 -9.14 -2.75 34.04
N TYR A 509 -7.83 -2.57 34.22
CA TYR A 509 -6.74 -3.12 33.43
C TYR A 509 -5.80 -4.02 34.24
N GLY A 510 -6.14 -4.33 35.49
CA GLY A 510 -5.31 -5.15 36.39
C GLY A 510 -3.92 -4.56 36.66
N ALA A 511 -3.81 -3.23 36.57
CA ALA A 511 -2.55 -2.50 36.60
C ALA A 511 -2.65 -1.20 37.43
N SER A 512 -1.51 -0.54 37.64
CA SER A 512 -1.40 0.78 38.27
C SER A 512 -0.28 1.59 37.65
N ALA A 513 -0.53 2.87 37.35
CA ALA A 513 0.47 3.78 36.82
C ALA A 513 1.57 4.09 37.86
N ILE A 514 2.81 4.21 37.38
CA ILE A 514 4.00 4.70 38.11
C ILE A 514 4.11 6.22 37.93
N GLY A 515 3.77 6.72 36.73
CA GLY A 515 3.77 8.13 36.34
C GLY A 515 3.23 8.29 34.91
N GLY A 516 3.38 9.49 34.36
CA GLY A 516 3.20 9.75 32.92
C GLY A 516 4.53 10.06 32.25
N CYS A 517 4.64 9.78 30.96
CA CYS A 517 5.80 10.10 30.13
C CYS A 517 5.33 10.38 28.67
N CYS A 518 6.07 11.07 27.82
CA CYS A 518 7.30 11.79 28.09
C CYS A 518 7.19 13.24 27.62
N ASP A 519 7.88 14.15 28.31
CA ASP A 519 8.01 15.54 27.88
C ASP A 519 8.75 15.64 26.54
N THR A 520 8.52 16.72 25.78
CA THR A 520 9.10 16.91 24.45
C THR A 520 10.63 16.78 24.47
N GLY A 521 11.16 15.85 23.65
CA GLY A 521 12.59 15.57 23.55
C GLY A 521 13.11 14.48 24.51
N ILE A 522 12.25 13.88 25.33
CA ILE A 522 12.57 12.70 26.14
C ILE A 522 12.02 11.45 25.44
N GLU A 523 12.93 10.55 25.04
CA GLU A 523 12.60 9.26 24.41
C GLU A 523 12.42 8.16 25.48
N GLN A 524 11.52 7.21 25.23
CA GLN A 524 11.37 5.98 26.01
C GLN A 524 10.93 4.83 25.10
N LEU A 525 11.88 4.03 24.62
CA LEU A 525 11.57 2.97 23.65
C LEU A 525 10.53 1.97 24.19
N VAL A 526 9.54 1.64 23.36
CA VAL A 526 8.54 0.59 23.63
C VAL A 526 8.86 -0.65 22.79
N SER A 527 8.67 -1.86 23.35
CA SER A 527 8.84 -3.12 22.60
C SER A 527 7.85 -4.19 23.06
N PHE A 528 7.47 -5.11 22.17
CA PHE A 528 6.72 -6.30 22.55
C PHE A 528 7.63 -7.29 23.30
N THR A 529 7.26 -7.64 24.53
CA THR A 529 7.95 -8.66 25.33
C THR A 529 7.36 -10.06 25.12
N ASP A 530 6.11 -10.15 24.67
CA ASP A 530 5.45 -11.42 24.33
C ASP A 530 4.41 -11.21 23.22
N THR A 531 4.50 -12.00 22.14
CA THR A 531 3.58 -11.99 20.99
C THR A 531 2.80 -13.31 20.83
N SER A 532 2.90 -14.23 21.81
CA SER A 532 2.31 -15.58 21.75
C SER A 532 0.79 -15.63 21.70
N ASP A 533 0.09 -14.57 22.13
CA ASP A 533 -1.37 -14.46 22.02
C ASP A 533 -1.84 -14.01 20.62
N PHE A 534 -0.92 -13.56 19.76
CA PHE A 534 -1.17 -13.06 18.41
C PHE A 534 -0.04 -13.45 17.43
N PRO A 535 0.32 -14.75 17.32
CA PRO A 535 1.56 -15.18 16.64
C PRO A 535 1.54 -14.94 15.12
N THR A 536 0.38 -14.99 14.47
CA THR A 536 0.22 -14.68 13.03
C THR A 536 0.43 -13.19 12.70
N SER A 537 0.61 -12.35 13.71
CA SER A 537 1.00 -10.94 13.53
C SER A 537 2.39 -10.81 12.92
N GLY A 538 3.27 -11.81 13.07
CA GLY A 538 4.64 -11.79 12.55
C GLY A 538 5.53 -10.67 13.11
N LEU A 539 5.18 -10.13 14.29
CA LEU A 539 5.90 -9.05 14.97
C LEU A 539 7.05 -9.60 15.83
N LYS A 540 8.21 -8.94 15.78
CA LYS A 540 9.41 -9.37 16.52
C LYS A 540 9.42 -8.87 17.96
N THR A 541 9.70 -9.77 18.90
CA THR A 541 9.86 -9.43 20.32
C THR A 541 11.19 -8.73 20.60
N GLY A 542 11.21 -7.85 21.60
CA GLY A 542 12.38 -7.07 22.00
C GLY A 542 12.82 -5.98 21.02
N ALA A 543 12.18 -5.86 19.86
CA ALA A 543 12.45 -4.80 18.90
C ALA A 543 11.87 -3.46 19.40
N GLY A 544 12.73 -2.60 19.96
CA GLY A 544 12.34 -1.28 20.43
C GLY A 544 11.94 -0.33 19.29
N VAL A 545 10.89 0.47 19.50
CA VAL A 545 10.46 1.59 18.65
C VAL A 545 10.23 2.84 19.50
N SER A 546 10.30 4.02 18.88
CA SER A 546 10.19 5.32 19.54
C SER A 546 8.81 5.57 20.15
N THR A 547 8.74 6.22 21.31
CA THR A 547 7.49 6.79 21.84
C THR A 547 7.46 8.32 21.77
N THR A 548 8.45 8.95 21.15
CA THR A 548 8.53 10.41 21.02
C THR A 548 7.24 10.99 20.40
N GLY A 549 6.60 11.91 21.12
CA GLY A 549 5.32 12.52 20.74
C GLY A 549 4.06 11.73 21.16
N LEU A 550 4.17 10.44 21.49
CA LEU A 550 3.06 9.64 22.02
C LEU A 550 3.08 9.70 23.55
N TRP A 551 2.10 10.37 24.15
CA TRP A 551 1.93 10.36 25.60
C TRP A 551 1.55 8.96 26.11
N HIS A 552 2.10 8.56 27.25
CA HIS A 552 1.99 7.22 27.80
C HIS A 552 2.19 7.17 29.32
N TYR A 553 1.90 6.01 29.91
CA TYR A 553 1.86 5.80 31.35
C TYR A 553 2.63 4.54 31.75
N PRO A 554 3.93 4.64 32.05
CA PRO A 554 4.72 3.58 32.68
C PRO A 554 3.97 2.91 33.84
N ALA A 555 3.73 1.60 33.77
CA ALA A 555 2.82 0.90 34.69
C ALA A 555 3.43 -0.34 35.36
N THR A 556 2.74 -0.83 36.40
CA THR A 556 2.96 -2.14 37.03
C THR A 556 1.67 -2.98 36.99
N ILE A 557 1.79 -4.30 36.87
CA ILE A 557 0.64 -5.22 37.00
C ILE A 557 0.32 -5.43 38.48
N SER A 558 -0.94 -5.25 38.87
CA SER A 558 -1.42 -5.43 40.24
C SER A 558 -2.03 -6.82 40.50
N ASN A 559 -2.40 -7.58 39.46
CA ASN A 559 -2.87 -8.96 39.58
C ASN A 559 -2.39 -9.85 38.42
N THR A 560 -1.27 -10.55 38.62
CA THR A 560 -0.69 -11.47 37.62
C THR A 560 -1.50 -12.75 37.37
N THR A 561 -2.58 -13.00 38.12
CA THR A 561 -3.47 -14.16 37.88
C THR A 561 -4.49 -13.89 36.77
N SER A 562 -4.85 -12.61 36.57
CA SER A 562 -5.83 -12.17 35.56
C SER A 562 -5.21 -11.24 34.51
N THR A 563 -3.90 -10.98 34.55
CA THR A 563 -3.25 -9.93 33.74
C THR A 563 -1.82 -10.30 33.38
N LYS A 564 -1.52 -10.26 32.08
CA LYS A 564 -0.26 -10.65 31.44
C LYS A 564 0.34 -9.43 30.74
N GLN A 565 1.64 -9.18 30.91
CA GLN A 565 2.37 -8.18 30.13
C GLN A 565 2.62 -8.70 28.70
N ILE A 566 2.38 -7.86 27.70
CA ILE A 566 2.74 -8.14 26.29
C ILE A 566 3.78 -7.15 25.74
N ALA A 567 3.90 -5.95 26.32
CA ALA A 567 4.88 -4.96 25.93
C ALA A 567 5.45 -4.21 27.15
N SER A 568 6.70 -3.76 27.04
CA SER A 568 7.36 -2.90 28.02
C SER A 568 7.84 -1.59 27.40
N PHE A 569 7.87 -0.54 28.23
CA PHE A 569 8.72 0.63 28.02
C PHE A 569 10.08 0.33 28.66
N ALA A 570 11.16 0.66 27.96
CA ALA A 570 12.52 0.60 28.47
C ALA A 570 12.77 1.65 29.59
N ALA A 571 13.82 1.48 30.38
CA ALA A 571 14.28 2.53 31.29
C ALA A 571 14.63 3.86 30.57
N THR A 572 14.30 5.00 31.17
CA THR A 572 14.65 6.36 30.68
C THR A 572 14.84 7.36 31.83
N THR A 573 15.05 8.63 31.51
CA THR A 573 15.10 9.75 32.46
C THR A 573 13.78 9.82 33.25
N GLY A 574 13.85 9.61 34.57
CA GLY A 574 12.69 9.56 35.47
C GLY A 574 12.19 8.14 35.77
N PHE A 575 12.45 7.17 34.88
CA PHE A 575 12.01 5.77 35.02
C PHE A 575 13.23 4.83 34.94
N THR A 576 13.88 4.58 36.07
CA THR A 576 15.19 3.88 36.14
C THR A 576 15.15 2.36 35.89
N SER A 577 14.01 1.82 35.46
CA SER A 577 13.81 0.41 35.13
C SER A 577 12.69 0.29 34.12
N ASP A 578 12.71 -0.80 33.35
CA ASP A 578 11.62 -1.16 32.45
C ASP A 578 10.27 -1.24 33.19
N SER A 579 9.19 -0.94 32.47
CA SER A 579 7.83 -0.87 33.00
C SER A 579 6.81 -1.39 31.99
N VAL A 580 5.59 -1.68 32.44
CA VAL A 580 4.54 -2.26 31.60
C VAL A 580 3.99 -1.19 30.65
N ALA A 581 3.96 -1.50 29.34
CA ALA A 581 3.39 -0.64 28.30
C ALA A 581 2.05 -1.13 27.76
N ALA A 582 1.86 -2.44 27.68
CA ALA A 582 0.58 -3.04 27.30
C ALA A 582 0.37 -4.41 27.96
N VAL A 583 -0.90 -4.75 28.17
CA VAL A 583 -1.34 -5.99 28.82
C VAL A 583 -2.45 -6.69 28.06
N ILE A 584 -2.59 -8.00 28.31
CA ILE A 584 -3.83 -8.75 28.10
C ILE A 584 -4.41 -9.07 29.47
N ASN A 585 -5.72 -8.87 29.63
CA ASN A 585 -6.48 -9.34 30.78
C ASN A 585 -7.38 -10.51 30.40
N ASP A 586 -7.54 -11.46 31.33
CA ASP A 586 -8.66 -12.40 31.35
C ASP A 586 -9.40 -12.21 32.68
N PHE A 587 -10.61 -11.64 32.61
CA PHE A 587 -11.48 -11.43 33.75
C PHE A 587 -12.65 -12.42 33.67
N ASP A 588 -12.45 -13.62 34.24
CA ASP A 588 -13.42 -14.73 34.30
C ASP A 588 -13.99 -15.15 32.92
N GLY A 589 -13.15 -15.09 31.88
CA GLY A 589 -13.49 -15.35 30.48
C GLY A 589 -13.69 -14.09 29.63
N ARG A 590 -13.74 -12.90 30.23
CA ARG A 590 -13.77 -11.62 29.51
C ARG A 590 -12.34 -11.19 29.17
N GLN A 591 -11.94 -11.45 27.92
CA GLN A 591 -10.64 -11.10 27.38
C GLN A 591 -10.59 -9.64 26.91
N GLN A 592 -9.61 -8.85 27.37
CA GLN A 592 -9.28 -7.56 26.73
C GLN A 592 -7.77 -7.39 26.53
N MET A 593 -7.37 -6.56 25.58
CA MET A 593 -6.00 -6.06 25.43
C MET A 593 -6.00 -4.55 25.67
N ALA A 594 -5.04 -4.04 26.45
CA ALA A 594 -4.96 -2.64 26.85
C ALA A 594 -3.56 -2.06 26.64
N PHE A 595 -3.47 -0.91 25.97
CA PHE A 595 -2.24 -0.15 25.74
C PHE A 595 -2.24 1.14 26.58
N PHE A 596 -1.19 1.32 27.38
CA PHE A 596 -0.99 2.49 28.23
C PHE A 596 -0.24 3.61 27.50
N ILE A 597 -0.51 3.77 26.20
CA ILE A 597 0.11 4.72 25.28
C ILE A 597 -0.95 5.21 24.29
N GLY A 598 -0.89 6.49 23.93
CA GLY A 598 -1.70 7.09 22.87
C GLY A 598 -1.35 6.50 21.50
N PHE A 599 -2.32 6.53 20.59
CA PHE A 599 -2.11 6.15 19.19
C PHE A 599 -2.49 7.32 18.29
N ASP A 600 -1.69 7.56 17.26
CA ASP A 600 -2.02 8.43 16.13
C ASP A 600 -1.32 7.92 14.86
N THR A 601 -2.06 7.13 14.07
CA THR A 601 -1.57 6.51 12.83
C THR A 601 -1.42 7.51 11.67
N THR A 602 -1.79 8.78 11.85
CA THR A 602 -1.60 9.81 10.81
C THR A 602 -0.13 10.19 10.66
N TRP A 603 0.62 10.30 11.76
CA TRP A 603 2.03 10.70 11.79
C TRP A 603 2.96 9.72 12.53
N SER A 604 2.45 8.81 13.38
CA SER A 604 3.32 7.95 14.20
C SER A 604 3.53 6.56 13.58
N ALA A 605 4.75 6.31 13.12
CA ALA A 605 5.20 4.98 12.69
C ALA A 605 5.03 3.91 13.78
N THR A 606 5.23 4.28 15.05
CA THR A 606 5.00 3.40 16.20
C THR A 606 3.52 3.04 16.35
N SER A 607 2.60 3.97 16.12
CA SER A 607 1.16 3.66 16.12
C SER A 607 0.80 2.70 14.98
N SER A 608 1.35 2.92 13.78
CA SER A 608 1.21 1.98 12.66
C SER A 608 1.80 0.60 12.98
N TYR A 609 2.95 0.51 13.65
CA TYR A 609 3.56 -0.77 14.04
C TYR A 609 2.76 -1.50 15.14
N LEU A 610 2.37 -0.81 16.21
CA LEU A 610 1.69 -1.42 17.36
C LEU A 610 0.27 -1.92 17.02
N GLN A 611 -0.41 -1.35 16.01
CA GLN A 611 -1.79 -1.72 15.68
C GLN A 611 -1.92 -3.20 15.26
N HIS A 612 -0.89 -3.76 14.62
CA HIS A 612 -0.93 -5.13 14.09
C HIS A 612 -1.06 -6.21 15.17
N ALA A 613 -0.56 -5.93 16.38
CA ALA A 613 -0.73 -6.81 17.54
C ALA A 613 -2.22 -6.91 17.91
N TRP A 614 -2.90 -5.76 18.07
CA TRP A 614 -4.29 -5.76 18.50
C TRP A 614 -5.25 -6.19 17.40
N ILE A 615 -4.99 -5.85 16.13
CA ILE A 615 -5.81 -6.30 14.99
C ILE A 615 -5.74 -7.82 14.84
N THR A 616 -4.54 -8.40 14.93
CA THR A 616 -4.37 -9.86 14.89
C THR A 616 -5.03 -10.51 16.11
N TRP A 617 -4.84 -9.95 17.30
CA TRP A 617 -5.38 -10.51 18.54
C TRP A 617 -6.91 -10.48 18.59
N ILE A 618 -7.53 -9.35 18.23
CA ILE A 618 -8.99 -9.17 18.34
C ILE A 618 -9.75 -10.07 17.35
N THR A 619 -9.20 -10.24 16.14
CA THR A 619 -9.73 -11.15 15.11
C THR A 619 -9.34 -12.62 15.32
N ARG A 620 -8.47 -12.92 16.30
CA ARG A 620 -7.76 -14.21 16.45
C ARG A 620 -7.01 -14.63 15.17
N GLY A 621 -6.67 -13.67 14.31
CA GLY A 621 -6.04 -13.86 13.00
C GLY A 621 -6.97 -14.36 11.89
N LEU A 622 -8.29 -14.38 12.11
CA LEU A 622 -9.31 -14.88 11.17
C LEU A 622 -10.27 -13.74 10.76
N TYR A 623 -10.19 -13.29 9.50
CA TYR A 623 -10.95 -12.13 9.03
C TYR A 623 -11.12 -12.13 7.50
N ALA A 624 -12.14 -11.42 6.99
CA ALA A 624 -12.14 -10.95 5.61
C ALA A 624 -11.20 -9.75 5.54
N GLY A 625 -10.31 -9.74 4.56
CA GLY A 625 -9.14 -8.87 4.50
C GLY A 625 -7.84 -9.62 4.23
N TYR A 626 -6.77 -8.84 4.02
CA TYR A 626 -5.49 -9.26 3.46
C TYR A 626 -4.36 -8.43 4.09
N ARG A 627 -3.21 -9.04 4.38
CA ARG A 627 -1.98 -8.32 4.77
C ARG A 627 -0.90 -8.56 3.73
N ARG A 628 -0.51 -7.50 3.03
CA ARG A 628 0.65 -7.43 2.13
C ARG A 628 1.29 -6.07 2.27
N VAL A 629 2.60 -6.02 2.13
CA VAL A 629 3.38 -4.80 1.99
C VAL A 629 4.08 -4.87 0.65
N ASN A 630 3.94 -3.82 -0.14
CA ASN A 630 4.62 -3.66 -1.41
C ASN A 630 5.74 -2.61 -1.27
N LEU A 631 6.83 -2.82 -1.98
CA LEU A 631 7.94 -1.87 -2.07
C LEU A 631 8.29 -1.68 -3.55
N ASN A 632 7.56 -0.76 -4.18
CA ASN A 632 7.66 -0.49 -5.61
C ASN A 632 8.51 0.78 -5.78
N THR A 633 9.81 0.60 -6.01
CA THR A 633 10.76 1.70 -6.23
C THR A 633 10.86 1.98 -7.72
N GLN A 634 10.32 3.13 -8.14
CA GLN A 634 10.34 3.58 -9.53
C GLN A 634 11.51 4.54 -9.74
N ILE A 635 12.27 4.31 -10.82
CA ILE A 635 13.36 5.17 -11.30
C ILE A 635 12.90 5.86 -12.57
N ASP A 636 12.62 7.14 -12.45
CA ASP A 636 12.25 8.04 -13.53
C ASP A 636 13.52 8.51 -14.30
N ASP A 637 13.35 9.31 -15.36
CA ASP A 637 14.40 9.90 -16.22
C ASP A 637 15.36 8.93 -16.94
N MET A 638 15.12 7.61 -17.02
CA MET A 638 16.12 6.70 -17.59
C MET A 638 16.41 7.02 -19.08
N PHE A 639 17.70 7.08 -19.40
CA PHE A 639 18.34 7.58 -20.64
C PHE A 639 18.55 9.10 -20.76
N LEU A 640 17.91 9.94 -19.95
CA LEU A 640 18.13 11.40 -19.96
C LEU A 640 19.44 11.80 -19.25
N GLU A 641 19.92 13.02 -19.53
CA GLU A 641 20.79 13.74 -18.60
C GLU A 641 19.94 14.56 -17.62
N THR A 642 20.25 14.52 -16.31
CA THR A 642 19.61 15.38 -15.31
C THR A 642 20.62 16.43 -14.83
N GLY A 643 20.25 17.71 -14.87
CA GLY A 643 21.03 18.80 -14.28
C GLY A 643 21.03 18.71 -12.75
N LEU A 644 22.20 18.70 -12.14
CA LEU A 644 22.35 18.52 -10.68
C LEU A 644 22.11 19.82 -9.92
N TYR A 645 21.40 19.72 -8.80
CA TYR A 645 21.24 20.80 -7.82
C TYR A 645 22.57 21.19 -7.16
N SER A 646 23.47 20.22 -6.97
CA SER A 646 24.81 20.45 -6.44
C SER A 646 25.76 19.31 -6.88
N PRO A 647 26.82 19.59 -7.64
CA PRO A 647 27.28 20.91 -8.08
C PRO A 647 26.40 21.52 -9.18
N ASP A 648 25.99 22.76 -8.98
CA ASP A 648 25.25 23.58 -9.96
C ASP A 648 26.01 23.68 -11.30
N GLY A 649 25.26 23.66 -12.41
CA GLY A 649 25.79 23.69 -13.77
C GLY A 649 26.49 22.40 -14.24
N VAL A 650 26.25 21.26 -13.57
CA VAL A 650 26.77 19.94 -13.97
C VAL A 650 25.61 18.99 -14.26
N ASN A 651 25.61 18.37 -15.44
CA ASN A 651 24.70 17.28 -15.78
C ASN A 651 25.27 15.93 -15.29
N PHE A 652 24.38 14.98 -14.99
CA PHE A 652 24.73 13.57 -14.81
C PHE A 652 23.80 12.66 -15.62
N ARG A 653 24.40 11.63 -16.24
CA ARG A 653 23.71 10.52 -16.92
C ARG A 653 24.24 9.20 -16.34
N ILE A 654 23.33 8.32 -15.95
CA ILE A 654 23.66 7.01 -15.37
C ILE A 654 24.41 6.12 -16.38
N ARG A 655 25.37 5.33 -15.90
CA ARG A 655 26.29 4.53 -16.75
C ARG A 655 26.07 3.02 -16.60
N PRO A 656 26.52 2.21 -17.58
CA PRO A 656 26.47 0.75 -17.50
C PRO A 656 27.10 0.15 -16.22
N GLU A 657 28.19 0.72 -15.69
CA GLU A 657 28.80 0.23 -14.45
C GLU A 657 27.96 0.49 -13.19
N ASP A 658 27.26 1.64 -13.11
CA ASP A 658 26.37 1.94 -11.99
C ASP A 658 25.20 0.95 -11.94
N LEU A 659 24.57 0.69 -13.11
CA LEU A 659 23.48 -0.27 -13.23
C LEU A 659 23.94 -1.71 -13.01
N THR A 660 25.16 -2.07 -13.41
CA THR A 660 25.75 -3.39 -13.11
C THR A 660 25.88 -3.62 -11.60
N ASN A 661 26.23 -2.58 -10.85
CA ASN A 661 26.32 -2.65 -9.39
C ASN A 661 24.93 -2.73 -8.75
N VAL A 662 23.96 -1.89 -9.16
CA VAL A 662 22.55 -1.97 -8.69
C VAL A 662 21.93 -3.33 -8.99
N ALA A 663 22.19 -3.90 -10.17
CA ALA A 663 21.75 -5.24 -10.56
C ALA A 663 22.36 -6.35 -9.67
N THR A 664 23.56 -6.15 -9.13
CA THR A 664 24.25 -7.08 -8.22
C THR A 664 23.83 -6.87 -6.76
N TRP A 665 23.59 -5.62 -6.35
CA TRP A 665 23.01 -5.29 -5.06
C TRP A 665 21.58 -5.80 -4.92
N THR A 666 20.77 -5.76 -5.99
CA THR A 666 19.40 -6.28 -5.98
C THR A 666 19.34 -7.74 -5.51
N ASP A 667 20.31 -8.58 -5.89
CA ASP A 667 20.42 -9.97 -5.40
C ASP A 667 20.79 -10.02 -3.91
N SER A 668 21.59 -9.04 -3.44
CA SER A 668 22.06 -8.94 -2.05
C SER A 668 20.97 -8.46 -1.09
N ILE A 669 20.18 -7.44 -1.46
CA ILE A 669 19.09 -6.92 -0.63
C ILE A 669 17.94 -7.94 -0.52
N ASN A 670 17.61 -8.65 -1.61
CA ASN A 670 16.65 -9.76 -1.57
C ASN A 670 17.09 -10.85 -0.57
N ALA A 671 18.39 -11.13 -0.47
CA ALA A 671 18.92 -12.17 0.42
C ALA A 671 18.85 -11.84 1.92
N ILE A 672 18.56 -10.59 2.32
CA ILE A 672 18.33 -10.21 3.72
C ILE A 672 16.83 -10.01 4.06
N MET A 673 15.94 -10.05 3.07
CA MET A 673 14.50 -9.95 3.29
C MET A 673 13.91 -11.25 3.86
N PRO A 674 12.72 -11.24 4.49
CA PRO A 674 12.09 -12.43 5.02
C PRO A 674 11.71 -13.39 3.90
N ALA A 675 11.65 -14.70 4.19
CA ALA A 675 11.32 -15.72 3.20
C ALA A 675 10.03 -15.38 2.44
N GLY A 676 9.96 -15.69 1.14
CA GLY A 676 8.83 -15.35 0.28
C GLY A 676 8.79 -13.89 -0.22
N SER A 677 9.74 -13.04 0.20
CA SER A 677 9.93 -11.71 -0.41
C SER A 677 10.44 -11.82 -1.85
N SER A 678 10.15 -10.80 -2.65
CA SER A 678 10.75 -10.60 -3.96
C SER A 678 10.78 -9.10 -4.27
N TYR A 679 11.97 -8.53 -4.35
CA TYR A 679 12.19 -7.11 -4.65
C TYR A 679 12.87 -6.93 -6.00
N PHE A 680 12.46 -5.92 -6.74
CA PHE A 680 13.17 -5.42 -7.91
C PHE A 680 12.97 -3.91 -8.05
N VAL A 681 13.78 -3.29 -8.89
CA VAL A 681 13.66 -1.88 -9.24
C VAL A 681 12.87 -1.77 -10.54
N GLU A 682 11.85 -0.91 -10.59
CA GLU A 682 11.10 -0.60 -11.83
C GLU A 682 11.62 0.72 -12.42
N VAL A 683 11.68 0.82 -13.75
CA VAL A 683 12.35 1.92 -14.44
C VAL A 683 11.47 2.50 -15.53
N GLY A 684 11.23 3.81 -15.45
CA GLY A 684 10.60 4.64 -16.47
C GLY A 684 11.63 5.12 -17.49
N HIS A 685 11.42 4.82 -18.77
CA HIS A 685 12.38 5.10 -19.84
C HIS A 685 11.92 6.22 -20.76
N ASN A 686 12.87 7.06 -21.20
CA ASN A 686 12.68 8.17 -22.14
C ASN A 686 13.47 7.91 -23.42
N GLY A 687 12.78 7.45 -24.48
CA GLY A 687 13.44 7.01 -25.70
C GLY A 687 14.27 8.08 -26.43
N ASN A 688 13.96 9.38 -26.28
CA ASN A 688 14.72 10.45 -26.93
C ASN A 688 16.13 10.58 -26.37
N GLY A 689 16.34 10.41 -25.06
CA GLY A 689 17.67 10.42 -24.42
C GLY A 689 18.60 9.28 -24.88
N ASN A 690 18.05 8.22 -25.47
CA ASN A 690 18.84 7.21 -26.19
C ASN A 690 19.25 7.69 -27.59
N ILE A 691 18.39 8.45 -28.27
CA ILE A 691 18.67 9.05 -29.58
C ILE A 691 19.69 10.19 -29.44
N GLU A 692 19.48 11.16 -28.54
CA GLU A 692 20.36 12.29 -28.24
C GLU A 692 21.81 11.83 -28.00
N ASN A 693 22.01 10.92 -27.05
CA ASN A 693 23.32 10.34 -26.74
C ASN A 693 23.94 9.62 -27.96
N SER A 694 23.11 9.05 -28.84
CA SER A 694 23.55 8.38 -30.06
C SER A 694 23.84 9.34 -31.22
N SER A 695 23.18 10.50 -31.31
CA SER A 695 23.39 11.50 -32.35
C SER A 695 24.53 12.47 -32.01
N ASP A 696 24.55 12.98 -30.78
CA ASP A 696 25.29 14.22 -30.47
C ASP A 696 26.70 13.95 -29.93
N SER A 697 26.96 12.71 -29.53
CA SER A 697 28.28 12.25 -29.08
C SER A 697 29.34 12.21 -30.20
N SER A 698 28.94 12.21 -31.49
CA SER A 698 29.90 12.29 -32.62
C SER A 698 29.27 12.60 -33.98
N ASP A 699 30.06 13.15 -34.91
CA ASP A 699 29.72 13.29 -36.34
C ASP A 699 29.16 11.99 -36.97
N ALA A 700 29.65 10.83 -36.53
CA ALA A 700 29.23 9.52 -37.00
C ALA A 700 27.86 9.10 -36.43
N GLY A 701 27.58 9.49 -35.19
CA GLY A 701 26.28 9.41 -34.54
C GLY A 701 25.24 10.21 -35.31
N TRP A 702 25.46 11.52 -35.45
CA TRP A 702 24.62 12.43 -36.25
C TRP A 702 24.39 11.91 -37.67
N SER A 703 25.43 11.37 -38.33
CA SER A 703 25.32 10.77 -39.67
C SER A 703 24.48 9.47 -39.74
N THR A 704 24.19 8.85 -38.60
CA THR A 704 23.45 7.57 -38.49
C THR A 704 22.05 7.75 -37.90
N CYS A 705 21.88 8.68 -36.96
CA CYS A 705 20.63 9.00 -36.30
C CYS A 705 19.86 10.14 -37.00
N GLY A 706 20.56 11.13 -37.57
CA GLY A 706 19.98 12.46 -37.76
C GLY A 706 19.82 13.17 -36.42
N ALA A 707 18.85 14.09 -36.34
CA ALA A 707 18.48 14.75 -35.09
C ALA A 707 17.63 13.84 -34.19
N ALA A 708 17.71 14.06 -32.88
CA ALA A 708 16.66 13.70 -31.93
C ALA A 708 15.45 14.65 -32.07
N ILE A 709 14.43 14.48 -31.22
CA ILE A 709 13.41 15.53 -31.04
C ILE A 709 13.98 16.62 -30.14
N GLU A 710 13.87 17.88 -30.57
CA GLU A 710 14.48 19.04 -29.95
C GLU A 710 13.51 20.23 -30.03
N TYR A 711 13.33 20.95 -28.92
CA TYR A 711 12.44 22.12 -28.80
C TYR A 711 12.82 23.02 -27.62
N ASP A 712 12.48 24.31 -27.69
CA ASP A 712 12.59 25.22 -26.54
C ASP A 712 11.47 24.93 -25.52
N SER A 713 11.79 24.29 -24.39
CA SER A 713 10.80 24.03 -23.33
C SER A 713 10.15 25.33 -22.82
N PRO A 714 8.80 25.40 -22.73
CA PRO A 714 8.11 26.55 -22.17
C PRO A 714 8.36 26.66 -20.66
N ALA A 715 8.17 27.85 -20.09
CA ALA A 715 8.16 28.01 -18.64
C ALA A 715 6.97 27.28 -18.00
N ASP A 716 7.22 26.63 -16.87
CA ASP A 716 6.25 25.78 -16.16
C ASP A 716 4.92 26.48 -15.90
N THR A 717 3.84 25.71 -15.99
CA THR A 717 2.54 26.17 -15.49
C THR A 717 2.54 26.18 -13.97
N ALA A 718 1.58 26.89 -13.37
CA ALA A 718 1.23 26.60 -11.97
C ALA A 718 0.86 25.11 -11.80
N LEU A 719 1.14 24.56 -10.62
CA LEU A 719 0.61 23.26 -10.20
C LEU A 719 -0.92 23.25 -10.32
N GLU A 720 -1.47 22.11 -10.73
CA GLU A 720 -2.90 21.87 -10.95
C GLU A 720 -3.55 22.79 -11.99
N PHE A 721 -2.75 23.33 -12.93
CA PHE A 721 -3.26 24.05 -14.10
C PHE A 721 -4.12 23.14 -14.98
N GLN A 722 -5.43 23.40 -14.99
CA GLN A 722 -6.38 22.71 -15.87
C GLN A 722 -6.40 23.38 -17.25
N LYS A 723 -5.85 22.71 -18.26
CA LYS A 723 -5.76 23.27 -19.62
C LYS A 723 -7.15 23.41 -20.25
N PRO A 724 -7.49 24.57 -20.85
CA PRO A 724 -8.64 24.67 -21.74
C PRO A 724 -8.51 23.68 -22.91
N LEU A 725 -9.54 22.86 -23.14
CA LEU A 725 -9.50 21.83 -24.18
C LEU A 725 -9.39 22.43 -25.58
N GLY A 726 -8.53 21.87 -26.43
CA GLY A 726 -8.26 22.37 -27.78
C GLY A 726 -7.34 23.60 -27.84
N THR A 727 -6.72 24.02 -26.73
CA THR A 727 -5.65 25.04 -26.73
C THR A 727 -4.26 24.46 -26.50
N GLY A 728 -3.23 25.31 -26.57
CA GLY A 728 -1.82 24.94 -26.58
C GLY A 728 -1.16 25.39 -27.89
N THR A 729 0.10 25.04 -28.09
CA THR A 729 0.84 25.24 -29.34
C THR A 729 1.76 24.04 -29.49
N ASP A 730 1.86 23.46 -30.70
CA ASP A 730 2.71 22.29 -30.91
C ASP A 730 4.19 22.70 -30.73
N LEU A 731 4.93 21.99 -29.87
CA LEU A 731 6.35 22.20 -29.58
C LEU A 731 7.27 21.33 -30.44
N TRP A 732 6.87 20.07 -30.65
CA TRP A 732 7.59 19.09 -31.46
C TRP A 732 7.76 19.58 -32.91
N PRO A 733 8.88 19.22 -33.58
CA PRO A 733 9.11 19.56 -35.00
C PRO A 733 8.11 18.86 -35.94
N ASP A 734 7.91 19.45 -37.14
CA ASP A 734 7.10 18.89 -38.23
C ASP A 734 7.55 17.47 -38.67
N THR A 735 8.80 17.10 -38.40
CA THR A 735 9.40 15.81 -38.74
C THR A 735 10.43 15.38 -37.68
N PRO A 736 10.54 14.07 -37.36
CA PRO A 736 9.76 12.96 -37.90
C PRO A 736 8.32 12.90 -37.35
N THR A 737 7.37 12.49 -38.20
CA THR A 737 5.94 12.34 -37.81
C THR A 737 5.61 10.99 -37.18
N THR A 738 6.54 10.04 -37.26
CA THR A 738 6.47 8.69 -36.70
C THR A 738 7.89 8.23 -36.39
N TYR A 739 8.10 7.55 -35.26
CA TYR A 739 9.40 6.97 -34.91
C TYR A 739 10.01 6.16 -36.07
N ASP A 740 11.19 6.57 -36.55
CA ASP A 740 11.90 5.93 -37.67
C ASP A 740 13.42 5.73 -37.47
N TRP A 741 13.98 6.13 -36.32
CA TRP A 741 15.40 5.88 -35.99
C TRP A 741 15.76 4.40 -36.02
N THR A 742 16.88 4.11 -36.68
CA THR A 742 17.29 2.73 -36.99
C THR A 742 17.88 2.02 -35.79
N SER A 743 17.82 0.68 -35.77
CA SER A 743 18.52 -0.13 -34.75
C SER A 743 20.05 0.07 -34.74
N ALA A 744 20.62 0.68 -35.78
CA ALA A 744 22.04 1.05 -35.83
C ALA A 744 22.34 2.41 -35.18
N CYS A 745 21.34 3.31 -35.09
CA CYS A 745 21.41 4.52 -34.28
C CYS A 745 21.30 4.13 -32.79
N ASN A 746 20.18 3.53 -32.39
CA ASN A 746 19.87 3.20 -30.99
C ASN A 746 21.01 2.46 -30.27
N ALA A 747 21.67 1.53 -30.98
CA ALA A 747 22.76 0.69 -30.48
C ALA A 747 24.15 1.37 -30.48
N MET A 748 24.24 2.69 -30.66
CA MET A 748 25.46 3.47 -30.38
C MET A 748 25.60 3.82 -28.90
N ASP A 749 24.49 3.92 -28.18
CA ASP A 749 24.45 4.14 -26.73
C ASP A 749 24.78 2.87 -25.94
N GLU A 750 25.89 2.89 -25.21
CA GLU A 750 26.30 1.76 -24.36
C GLU A 750 25.31 1.48 -23.22
N LEU A 751 24.53 2.48 -22.79
CA LEU A 751 23.45 2.30 -21.81
C LEU A 751 22.34 1.42 -22.38
N LEU A 752 22.03 1.55 -23.68
CA LEU A 752 21.04 0.69 -24.34
C LEU A 752 21.60 -0.72 -24.58
N ILE A 753 22.88 -0.85 -24.96
CA ILE A 753 23.54 -2.16 -25.07
C ILE A 753 23.47 -2.90 -23.73
N TRP A 754 23.61 -2.18 -22.61
CA TRP A 754 23.43 -2.76 -21.28
C TRP A 754 21.97 -3.16 -21.00
N TRP A 755 21.00 -2.27 -21.26
CA TRP A 755 19.57 -2.53 -21.01
C TRP A 755 18.96 -3.63 -21.88
N THR A 756 19.38 -3.73 -23.14
CA THR A 756 18.86 -4.73 -24.11
C THR A 756 19.51 -6.11 -23.96
N ASN A 757 20.48 -6.26 -23.05
CA ASN A 757 20.98 -7.57 -22.64
C ASN A 757 19.90 -8.31 -21.83
N GLU A 758 19.46 -9.47 -22.31
CA GLU A 758 18.36 -10.26 -21.73
C GLU A 758 18.55 -10.58 -20.23
N SER A 759 19.78 -10.75 -19.74
CA SER A 759 20.05 -11.03 -18.33
C SER A 759 20.05 -9.78 -17.43
N ASN A 760 20.25 -8.59 -18.01
CA ASN A 760 20.08 -7.32 -17.31
C ASN A 760 18.60 -6.93 -17.31
N LEU A 761 17.98 -6.90 -18.50
CA LEU A 761 16.57 -6.58 -18.72
C LEU A 761 15.66 -7.27 -17.69
N ASN A 762 15.74 -8.61 -17.59
CA ASN A 762 14.83 -9.38 -16.76
C ASN A 762 15.10 -9.30 -15.23
N LYS A 763 16.12 -8.56 -14.78
CA LYS A 763 16.24 -8.21 -13.35
C LYS A 763 15.27 -7.08 -12.95
N PHE A 764 15.00 -6.13 -13.84
CA PHE A 764 14.26 -4.90 -13.56
C PHE A 764 12.80 -4.98 -14.03
N GLY A 765 11.97 -4.04 -13.55
CA GLY A 765 10.69 -3.71 -14.15
C GLY A 765 10.82 -2.55 -15.14
N HIS A 766 9.91 -2.46 -16.10
CA HIS A 766 9.99 -1.49 -17.19
C HIS A 766 8.64 -0.83 -17.48
N ILE A 767 8.64 0.50 -17.63
CA ILE A 767 7.48 1.31 -17.97
C ILE A 767 7.88 2.48 -18.89
N SER A 768 6.93 3.04 -19.64
CA SER A 768 7.15 4.28 -20.39
C SER A 768 7.11 5.50 -19.47
N HIS A 769 8.05 6.42 -19.65
CA HIS A 769 8.06 7.74 -19.01
C HIS A 769 7.90 8.87 -20.03
N THR A 770 7.14 8.62 -21.12
CA THR A 770 7.06 9.45 -22.35
C THR A 770 8.37 9.45 -23.15
N PHE A 771 8.42 10.09 -24.33
CA PHE A 771 9.56 9.96 -25.25
C PHE A 771 10.65 10.99 -24.93
N THR A 772 10.27 12.26 -24.81
CA THR A 772 11.20 13.40 -24.61
C THR A 772 11.19 13.97 -23.19
N HIS A 773 10.22 13.58 -22.35
CA HIS A 773 9.88 14.28 -21.09
C HIS A 773 9.32 15.70 -21.34
N GLU A 774 8.45 15.86 -22.35
CA GLU A 774 7.70 17.12 -22.55
C GLU A 774 6.70 17.38 -21.41
N GLU A 775 6.66 18.60 -20.89
CA GLU A 775 5.78 18.99 -19.79
C GLU A 775 4.30 19.17 -20.20
N GLN A 776 3.46 18.21 -19.82
CA GLN A 776 2.16 18.01 -20.45
C GLN A 776 1.02 18.87 -19.90
N ASN A 777 1.27 19.77 -18.95
CA ASN A 777 0.22 20.62 -18.36
C ASN A 777 -0.43 21.56 -19.37
N ASN A 778 0.31 22.09 -20.36
CA ASN A 778 -0.23 22.98 -21.41
C ASN A 778 -0.02 22.45 -22.84
N ALA A 779 0.59 21.27 -22.99
CA ALA A 779 0.84 20.59 -24.26
C ALA A 779 -0.45 20.31 -25.07
N THR A 780 -0.29 20.14 -26.39
CA THR A 780 -1.40 19.86 -27.28
C THR A 780 -1.77 18.37 -27.29
N TYR A 781 -2.85 18.02 -28.01
CA TYR A 781 -3.14 16.62 -28.30
C TYR A 781 -2.06 15.98 -29.19
N ALA A 782 -1.54 16.73 -30.17
CA ALA A 782 -0.65 16.18 -31.19
C ALA A 782 0.70 15.78 -30.58
N ASP A 783 1.24 16.65 -29.73
CA ASP A 783 2.48 16.44 -29.00
C ASP A 783 2.40 15.27 -28.04
N VAL A 784 1.42 15.26 -27.13
CA VAL A 784 1.26 14.15 -26.19
C VAL A 784 0.95 12.82 -26.89
N TYR A 785 0.29 12.84 -28.05
CA TYR A 785 0.13 11.62 -28.86
C TYR A 785 1.48 11.12 -29.39
N LYS A 786 2.38 12.00 -29.82
CA LYS A 786 3.75 11.64 -30.23
C LYS A 786 4.55 11.13 -29.03
N GLU A 787 4.52 11.82 -27.88
CA GLU A 787 5.17 11.39 -26.62
C GLU A 787 4.88 9.93 -26.23
N ILE A 788 3.61 9.52 -26.28
CA ILE A 788 3.24 8.14 -25.93
C ILE A 788 3.59 7.17 -27.09
N SER A 789 3.18 7.48 -28.32
CA SER A 789 3.32 6.56 -29.45
C SER A 789 4.77 6.34 -29.89
N PHE A 790 5.63 7.36 -29.80
CA PHE A 790 7.06 7.23 -30.09
C PHE A 790 7.78 6.40 -29.03
N ASN A 791 7.48 6.60 -27.75
CA ASN A 791 8.14 5.80 -26.72
C ASN A 791 7.68 4.34 -26.74
N GLN A 792 6.39 4.08 -27.02
CA GLN A 792 5.90 2.72 -27.31
C GLN A 792 6.60 2.09 -28.53
N ALA A 793 6.84 2.86 -29.60
CA ALA A 793 7.55 2.38 -30.79
C ALA A 793 9.04 2.10 -30.50
N TRP A 794 9.72 2.98 -29.77
CA TRP A 794 11.12 2.82 -29.35
C TRP A 794 11.29 1.61 -28.43
N LEU A 795 10.51 1.50 -27.33
CA LEU A 795 10.53 0.37 -26.39
C LEU A 795 10.42 -0.98 -27.12
N LYS A 796 9.61 -1.02 -28.18
CA LYS A 796 9.37 -2.19 -29.03
C LYS A 796 10.48 -2.45 -30.06
N ALA A 797 11.06 -1.39 -30.62
CA ALA A 797 12.19 -1.46 -31.55
C ALA A 797 13.46 -1.97 -30.86
N VAL A 798 13.74 -1.49 -29.63
CA VAL A 798 14.88 -1.95 -28.82
C VAL A 798 14.60 -3.26 -28.08
N GLY A 799 13.32 -3.56 -27.82
CA GLY A 799 12.87 -4.83 -27.26
C GLY A 799 12.70 -4.89 -25.74
N ILE A 800 12.69 -3.73 -25.07
CA ILE A 800 12.31 -3.61 -23.66
C ILE A 800 10.85 -4.05 -23.44
N ASP A 801 9.99 -3.92 -24.45
CA ASP A 801 8.60 -4.44 -24.45
C ASP A 801 8.48 -5.97 -24.26
N LYS A 802 9.59 -6.71 -24.33
CA LYS A 802 9.66 -8.17 -24.15
C LYS A 802 10.17 -8.58 -22.76
N ALA A 803 10.44 -7.62 -21.86
CA ALA A 803 10.85 -7.91 -20.50
C ALA A 803 9.76 -8.72 -19.76
N THR A 804 10.17 -9.66 -18.89
CA THR A 804 9.26 -10.44 -18.04
C THR A 804 8.46 -9.60 -17.04
N LYS A 805 8.83 -8.33 -16.87
CA LYS A 805 8.22 -7.33 -15.97
C LYS A 805 8.03 -6.02 -16.76
N PHE A 806 6.98 -5.93 -17.56
CA PHE A 806 6.71 -4.76 -18.41
C PHE A 806 5.29 -4.23 -18.19
N THR A 807 5.17 -2.94 -17.89
CA THR A 807 3.90 -2.22 -17.81
C THR A 807 3.51 -1.69 -19.19
N SER A 808 2.39 -2.18 -19.71
CA SER A 808 1.94 -1.96 -21.09
C SER A 808 0.77 -0.98 -21.25
N ASN A 809 -0.05 -0.83 -20.20
CA ASN A 809 -1.25 0.02 -20.20
C ASN A 809 -1.13 1.20 -19.22
N GLY A 810 0.07 1.47 -18.70
CA GLY A 810 0.36 2.52 -17.73
C GLY A 810 1.61 3.31 -18.09
N ILE A 811 1.70 4.54 -17.58
CA ILE A 811 2.90 5.38 -17.68
C ILE A 811 3.25 6.02 -16.34
N ILE A 812 4.50 6.44 -16.21
CA ILE A 812 4.88 7.50 -15.29
C ILE A 812 4.77 8.82 -16.08
N PRO A 813 3.89 9.77 -15.73
CA PRO A 813 3.83 11.05 -16.44
C PRO A 813 5.06 11.91 -16.12
N PRO A 814 5.63 12.64 -17.09
CA PRO A 814 6.80 13.50 -16.89
C PRO A 814 6.50 14.55 -15.83
N ALA A 815 7.36 14.68 -14.81
CA ALA A 815 7.16 15.47 -13.59
C ALA A 815 5.75 15.41 -12.94
N ILE A 816 4.98 14.33 -13.18
CA ILE A 816 3.55 14.22 -12.83
C ILE A 816 2.72 15.39 -13.42
N THR A 817 2.91 15.70 -14.69
CA THR A 817 2.15 16.72 -15.44
C THR A 817 1.20 16.11 -16.48
N GLY A 818 0.26 16.93 -16.97
CA GLY A 818 -0.81 16.50 -17.87
C GLY A 818 -2.05 15.92 -17.18
N LEU A 819 -2.00 15.62 -15.86
CA LEU A 819 -3.15 15.06 -15.11
C LEU A 819 -4.36 16.00 -15.02
N HIS A 820 -4.22 17.27 -15.41
CA HIS A 820 -5.32 18.23 -15.56
C HIS A 820 -5.50 18.75 -17.01
N ASN A 821 -4.85 18.11 -17.99
CA ASN A 821 -4.97 18.40 -19.41
C ASN A 821 -5.78 17.29 -20.11
N GLY A 822 -7.07 17.53 -20.34
CA GLY A 822 -7.96 16.53 -20.96
C GLY A 822 -7.63 16.16 -22.41
N ASP A 823 -6.79 16.94 -23.12
CA ASP A 823 -6.22 16.50 -24.40
C ASP A 823 -5.08 15.51 -24.20
N ALA A 824 -4.19 15.75 -23.22
CA ALA A 824 -3.10 14.82 -22.88
C ALA A 824 -3.67 13.47 -22.44
N LEU A 825 -4.63 13.48 -21.50
CA LEU A 825 -5.29 12.28 -21.01
C LEU A 825 -6.05 11.52 -22.12
N ARG A 826 -6.60 12.22 -23.13
CA ARG A 826 -7.16 11.57 -24.33
C ARG A 826 -6.07 10.90 -25.17
N ALA A 827 -4.94 11.56 -25.38
CA ALA A 827 -3.82 11.01 -26.14
C ALA A 827 -3.20 9.78 -25.46
N TRP A 828 -3.14 9.76 -24.13
CA TRP A 828 -2.78 8.57 -23.34
C TRP A 828 -3.77 7.44 -23.62
N TRP A 829 -5.07 7.70 -23.46
CA TRP A 829 -6.13 6.71 -23.62
C TRP A 829 -6.22 6.12 -25.04
N GLU A 830 -6.09 6.94 -26.09
CA GLU A 830 -6.10 6.48 -27.48
C GLU A 830 -4.88 5.62 -27.85
N ASN A 831 -3.77 5.72 -27.10
CA ASN A 831 -2.61 4.81 -27.18
C ASN A 831 -2.67 3.63 -26.19
N GLY A 832 -3.82 3.38 -25.55
CA GLY A 832 -4.05 2.24 -24.66
C GLY A 832 -3.57 2.41 -23.22
N ILE A 833 -3.16 3.62 -22.83
CA ILE A 833 -2.78 3.94 -21.45
C ILE A 833 -4.06 4.24 -20.65
N THR A 834 -4.40 3.35 -19.70
CA THR A 834 -5.61 3.45 -18.87
C THR A 834 -5.32 3.87 -17.43
N ASN A 835 -4.06 3.85 -17.03
CA ASN A 835 -3.61 4.18 -15.68
C ASN A 835 -2.29 4.95 -15.71
N CYS A 836 -1.97 5.65 -14.63
CA CYS A 836 -0.69 6.30 -14.43
C CYS A 836 -0.35 6.38 -12.94
N VAL A 837 0.81 6.95 -12.63
CA VAL A 837 1.14 7.35 -11.26
C VAL A 837 0.85 8.84 -11.01
N GLY A 838 0.57 9.18 -9.76
CA GLY A 838 0.43 10.55 -9.27
C GLY A 838 1.58 10.95 -8.33
N ASP A 839 1.31 11.95 -7.47
CA ASP A 839 2.21 12.43 -6.42
C ASP A 839 1.42 12.68 -5.14
N ASN A 840 1.81 12.02 -4.04
CA ASN A 840 1.14 12.11 -2.76
C ASN A 840 1.34 13.45 -2.03
N THR A 841 2.24 14.34 -2.47
CA THR A 841 2.29 15.72 -1.94
C THR A 841 1.12 16.57 -2.45
N ARG A 842 0.49 16.17 -3.57
CA ARG A 842 -0.58 16.89 -4.27
C ARG A 842 -1.93 16.29 -3.98
N ALA A 843 -2.60 16.82 -2.95
CA ALA A 843 -3.92 16.37 -2.51
C ALA A 843 -5.00 16.22 -3.62
N PRO A 844 -5.03 17.04 -4.70
CA PRO A 844 -5.96 16.83 -5.83
C PRO A 844 -5.75 15.55 -6.64
N LEU A 845 -4.61 14.87 -6.47
CA LEU A 845 -4.29 13.59 -7.12
C LEU A 845 -4.62 12.36 -6.25
N LEU A 846 -5.13 12.57 -5.02
CA LEU A 846 -5.43 11.51 -4.06
C LEU A 846 -6.93 11.22 -3.95
N ASN A 847 -7.27 9.98 -3.57
CA ASN A 847 -8.65 9.61 -3.29
C ASN A 847 -9.12 10.15 -1.93
N THR A 848 -10.19 10.96 -1.95
CA THR A 848 -10.73 11.62 -0.75
C THR A 848 -11.78 10.80 0.01
N GLU A 849 -12.23 9.66 -0.51
CA GLU A 849 -13.13 8.73 0.21
C GLU A 849 -12.35 7.68 1.01
N ASN A 850 -11.26 7.16 0.45
CA ASN A 850 -10.40 6.17 1.11
C ASN A 850 -8.97 6.20 0.52
N ALA A 851 -7.97 6.41 1.38
CA ALA A 851 -6.55 6.42 0.98
C ALA A 851 -6.01 5.05 0.53
N MET A 852 -6.80 3.98 0.63
CA MET A 852 -6.48 2.64 0.08
C MET A 852 -6.98 2.45 -1.36
N TRP A 853 -7.53 3.50 -1.99
CA TRP A 853 -8.07 3.48 -3.36
C TRP A 853 -7.30 4.45 -4.26
N PRO A 854 -7.21 4.18 -5.57
CA PRO A 854 -6.68 5.14 -6.53
C PRO A 854 -7.68 6.30 -6.74
N LEU A 855 -7.21 7.42 -7.29
CA LEU A 855 -8.10 8.43 -7.87
C LEU A 855 -8.50 7.99 -9.29
N PHE A 856 -9.71 8.37 -9.72
CA PHE A 856 -10.11 8.30 -11.13
C PHE A 856 -10.29 9.73 -11.65
N THR A 857 -9.72 10.05 -12.81
CA THR A 857 -9.88 11.37 -13.43
C THR A 857 -11.33 11.59 -13.84
N THR A 858 -11.78 12.85 -13.83
CA THR A 858 -13.13 13.25 -14.26
C THR A 858 -13.08 14.40 -15.26
N VAL A 859 -14.10 14.51 -16.13
CA VAL A 859 -14.22 15.67 -17.05
C VAL A 859 -14.18 17.00 -16.29
N ALA A 860 -14.78 17.06 -15.10
CA ALA A 860 -14.86 18.28 -14.30
C ALA A 860 -13.49 18.75 -13.79
N ASN A 861 -12.72 17.85 -13.15
CA ASN A 861 -11.47 18.23 -12.47
C ASN A 861 -10.23 18.09 -13.37
N ASN A 862 -10.28 17.22 -14.38
CA ASN A 862 -9.11 16.82 -15.17
C ASN A 862 -9.30 17.08 -16.68
N GLY A 863 -10.52 17.38 -17.13
CA GLY A 863 -10.86 17.49 -18.55
C GLY A 863 -11.11 16.16 -19.27
N PHE A 864 -10.83 15.02 -18.62
CA PHE A 864 -11.03 13.67 -19.15
C PHE A 864 -11.47 12.69 -18.04
N ASP A 865 -12.33 11.73 -18.39
CA ASP A 865 -12.95 10.79 -17.45
C ASP A 865 -12.39 9.37 -17.59
N GLY A 866 -11.96 8.76 -16.49
CA GLY A 866 -11.66 7.33 -16.42
C GLY A 866 -10.19 6.89 -16.41
N ILE A 867 -9.20 7.80 -16.49
CA ILE A 867 -7.80 7.42 -16.20
C ILE A 867 -7.67 7.12 -14.70
N GLN A 868 -7.06 5.99 -14.36
CA GLN A 868 -6.76 5.65 -12.97
C GLN A 868 -5.41 6.23 -12.54
N VAL A 869 -5.41 7.14 -11.57
CA VAL A 869 -4.21 7.73 -10.97
C VAL A 869 -3.88 6.96 -9.69
N ASN A 870 -2.79 6.20 -9.72
CA ASN A 870 -2.30 5.44 -8.58
C ASN A 870 -1.36 6.29 -7.71
N PRO A 871 -1.43 6.21 -6.38
CA PRO A 871 -0.61 7.04 -5.49
C PRO A 871 0.88 6.61 -5.46
N ARG A 872 1.76 7.57 -5.21
CA ARG A 872 3.22 7.40 -5.08
C ARG A 872 3.81 8.44 -4.12
N TRP A 873 4.63 7.98 -3.18
CA TRP A 873 5.36 8.82 -2.25
C TRP A 873 6.58 9.46 -2.91
N ALA A 874 6.72 10.78 -2.76
CA ALA A 874 8.00 11.45 -2.89
C ALA A 874 8.88 11.14 -1.66
N THR A 875 10.19 11.12 -1.85
CA THR A 875 11.19 10.97 -0.76
C THR A 875 12.07 12.23 -0.71
N ARG A 876 12.87 12.37 0.35
CA ARG A 876 13.95 13.39 0.39
C ARG A 876 15.16 13.02 -0.45
N ILE A 877 15.09 11.96 -1.27
CA ILE A 877 16.11 11.61 -2.27
C ILE A 877 15.71 12.29 -3.59
N TYR A 878 16.03 13.59 -3.71
CA TYR A 878 15.54 14.46 -4.79
C TYR A 878 16.06 14.08 -6.19
N TYR A 879 15.26 14.38 -7.23
CA TYR A 879 15.45 13.98 -8.63
C TYR A 879 16.80 14.41 -9.23
N ASN A 880 17.14 15.66 -8.97
CA ASN A 880 18.30 16.45 -9.36
C ASN A 880 19.53 16.20 -8.47
N CYS A 881 19.62 15.07 -7.76
CA CYS A 881 20.76 14.72 -6.92
C CYS A 881 21.30 13.31 -7.17
N ASP A 882 22.62 13.19 -7.03
CA ASP A 882 23.41 11.98 -7.29
C ASP A 882 24.28 11.54 -6.09
N THR A 883 24.33 12.37 -5.05
CA THR A 883 25.29 12.27 -3.95
C THR A 883 24.65 12.65 -2.61
N PRO A 884 25.05 12.02 -1.49
CA PRO A 884 24.56 12.35 -0.15
C PRO A 884 24.68 13.84 0.22
N ALA A 885 25.71 14.52 -0.31
CA ALA A 885 25.96 15.94 -0.08
C ALA A 885 24.96 16.85 -0.83
N CYS A 886 24.62 16.51 -2.07
CA CYS A 886 23.59 17.22 -2.84
C CYS A 886 22.24 17.13 -2.13
N THR A 887 21.81 15.90 -1.83
CA THR A 887 20.52 15.58 -1.22
C THR A 887 20.34 16.25 0.16
N LEU A 888 21.40 16.24 0.98
CA LEU A 888 21.42 16.92 2.27
C LEU A 888 21.33 18.45 2.12
N LEU A 889 22.04 19.04 1.15
CA LEU A 889 22.02 20.48 0.92
C LEU A 889 20.65 20.98 0.43
N GLU A 890 19.99 20.22 -0.44
CA GLU A 890 18.65 20.55 -0.91
C GLU A 890 17.61 20.42 0.20
N TRP A 891 17.68 19.37 1.03
CA TRP A 891 16.81 19.21 2.20
C TRP A 891 16.97 20.37 3.20
N ILE A 892 18.19 20.85 3.42
CA ILE A 892 18.47 22.01 4.29
C ILE A 892 17.93 23.32 3.69
N ASN A 893 18.00 23.49 2.36
CA ASN A 893 17.63 24.75 1.70
C ASN A 893 16.14 24.87 1.36
N THR A 894 15.45 23.75 1.08
CA THR A 894 14.04 23.72 0.64
C THR A 894 13.05 23.38 1.76
N SER A 895 13.54 22.70 2.80
CA SER A 895 12.72 22.13 3.88
C SER A 895 13.26 22.54 5.26
N ALA A 896 12.66 22.04 6.33
CA ALA A 896 13.20 22.16 7.70
C ALA A 896 14.38 21.19 7.94
N GLY A 897 15.29 21.06 6.98
CA GLY A 897 16.39 20.08 7.03
C GLY A 897 17.53 20.50 7.96
N SER A 898 18.09 19.53 8.67
CA SER A 898 19.22 19.76 9.59
C SER A 898 19.94 18.47 9.94
N GLY A 899 21.27 18.52 10.05
CA GLY A 899 22.10 17.38 10.47
C GLY A 899 22.94 16.83 9.32
N THR A 900 22.92 15.52 9.18
CA THR A 900 23.72 14.72 8.24
C THR A 900 22.81 13.91 7.30
N PHE A 901 23.42 13.15 6.37
CA PHE A 901 22.67 12.19 5.55
C PHE A 901 22.06 11.05 6.40
N ASP A 902 22.69 10.67 7.52
CA ASP A 902 22.13 9.68 8.45
C ASP A 902 20.89 10.23 9.17
N ASP A 903 20.83 11.53 9.45
CA ASP A 903 19.64 12.20 10.02
C ASP A 903 18.50 12.29 8.99
N LEU A 904 18.81 12.58 7.73
CA LEU A 904 17.86 12.53 6.60
C LEU A 904 17.30 11.10 6.46
N LEU A 905 18.17 10.09 6.42
CA LEU A 905 17.78 8.68 6.37
C LEU A 905 16.99 8.24 7.61
N ALA A 906 17.23 8.81 8.80
CA ALA A 906 16.44 8.53 9.99
C ALA A 906 15.00 9.06 9.89
N VAL A 907 14.79 10.22 9.27
CA VAL A 907 13.45 10.77 8.97
C VAL A 907 12.76 9.94 7.89
N GLU A 908 13.45 9.63 6.80
CA GLU A 908 12.93 8.76 5.72
C GLU A 908 12.52 7.37 6.25
N LYS A 909 13.34 6.78 7.13
CA LYS A 909 13.04 5.51 7.80
C LYS A 909 11.75 5.60 8.60
N ALA A 910 11.60 6.63 9.43
CA ALA A 910 10.41 6.79 10.26
C ALA A 910 9.14 6.93 9.40
N ASP A 911 9.18 7.79 8.39
CA ASP A 911 8.01 8.04 7.55
C ASP A 911 7.66 6.85 6.65
N THR A 912 8.67 6.17 6.10
CA THR A 912 8.46 4.94 5.32
C THR A 912 7.92 3.80 6.18
N MET A 913 8.37 3.63 7.43
CA MET A 913 7.77 2.65 8.35
C MET A 913 6.30 2.98 8.65
N ARG A 914 5.92 4.26 8.75
CA ARG A 914 4.51 4.69 8.89
C ARG A 914 3.67 4.26 7.67
N HIS A 915 4.22 4.33 6.46
CA HIS A 915 3.56 3.88 5.24
C HIS A 915 3.45 2.34 5.16
N LEU A 916 4.56 1.62 5.33
CA LEU A 916 4.59 0.16 5.17
C LEU A 916 3.76 -0.55 6.25
N PHE A 917 3.84 -0.12 7.52
CA PHE A 917 2.94 -0.61 8.58
C PHE A 917 1.54 0.05 8.53
N GLY A 918 1.33 1.07 7.70
CA GLY A 918 0.00 1.53 7.32
C GLY A 918 -0.70 0.60 6.33
N LEU A 919 0.03 -0.34 5.71
CA LEU A 919 -0.40 -1.18 4.57
C LEU A 919 -0.78 -0.37 3.33
N TYR A 920 -0.17 0.80 3.13
CA TYR A 920 -0.23 1.55 1.88
C TYR A 920 0.55 0.79 0.78
N HIS A 921 -0.01 0.68 -0.43
CA HIS A 921 0.54 -0.10 -1.57
C HIS A 921 1.15 0.78 -2.68
N ASP A 922 1.18 2.07 -2.41
CA ASP A 922 1.74 3.18 -3.16
C ASP A 922 3.20 2.93 -3.57
N GLY A 923 3.60 3.49 -4.71
CA GLY A 923 5.00 3.49 -5.14
C GLY A 923 5.89 4.47 -4.36
N TYR A 924 7.20 4.44 -4.63
CA TYR A 924 8.16 5.45 -4.19
C TYR A 924 8.91 6.01 -5.40
N MET A 925 9.05 7.34 -5.44
CA MET A 925 9.65 8.10 -6.54
C MET A 925 11.15 8.31 -6.32
N PHE A 926 11.94 7.94 -7.33
CA PHE A 926 13.37 8.21 -7.50
C PHE A 926 13.64 8.45 -8.99
N HIS A 927 14.83 8.93 -9.35
CA HIS A 927 15.21 9.29 -10.73
C HIS A 927 16.62 8.76 -11.06
N GLN A 928 16.99 8.71 -12.35
CA GLN A 928 18.23 8.07 -12.83
C GLN A 928 19.51 8.49 -12.07
N ALA A 929 19.63 9.77 -11.71
CA ALA A 929 20.78 10.31 -10.98
C ALA A 929 20.96 9.66 -9.59
N ASN A 930 19.86 9.27 -8.94
CA ASN A 930 19.86 8.70 -7.59
C ASN A 930 20.55 7.32 -7.52
N LEU A 931 20.84 6.68 -8.67
CA LEU A 931 21.50 5.39 -8.79
C LEU A 931 23.04 5.47 -8.90
N ARG A 932 23.63 6.67 -9.02
CA ARG A 932 25.10 6.85 -9.15
C ARG A 932 25.83 6.18 -7.98
N ASN A 933 26.77 5.28 -8.27
CA ASN A 933 27.53 4.55 -7.24
C ASN A 933 28.99 4.24 -7.64
N ALA A 934 29.27 3.94 -8.91
CA ALA A 934 30.51 3.26 -9.31
C ALA A 934 31.77 4.09 -9.04
N ASP A 935 31.67 5.42 -9.13
CA ASP A 935 32.75 6.38 -8.88
C ASP A 935 32.66 7.09 -7.53
N LEU A 936 31.56 6.97 -6.78
CA LEU A 936 31.39 7.62 -5.46
C LEU A 936 32.38 7.12 -4.39
N ASP A 937 32.63 7.93 -3.35
CA ASP A 937 33.34 7.47 -2.15
C ASP A 937 32.43 6.56 -1.29
N PRO A 938 32.98 5.54 -0.58
CA PRO A 938 32.17 4.66 0.26
C PRO A 938 31.53 5.38 1.46
N ILE A 939 30.22 5.19 1.63
CA ILE A 939 29.46 5.60 2.84
C ILE A 939 29.09 4.35 3.66
N THR A 940 28.66 4.53 4.91
CA THR A 940 28.39 3.41 5.84
C THR A 940 26.93 3.36 6.24
N ILE A 941 26.17 2.42 5.68
CA ILE A 941 24.74 2.23 5.99
C ILE A 941 24.60 1.01 6.89
N ASN A 942 23.94 1.17 8.04
CA ASN A 942 23.74 0.13 9.07
C ASN A 942 25.03 -0.65 9.45
N GLY A 943 26.18 0.05 9.47
CA GLY A 943 27.50 -0.52 9.79
C GLY A 943 28.22 -1.18 8.60
N VAL A 944 27.62 -1.20 7.40
CA VAL A 944 28.21 -1.76 6.18
C VAL A 944 28.71 -0.64 5.28
N SER A 945 30.03 -0.52 5.14
CA SER A 945 30.67 0.46 4.25
C SER A 945 30.83 -0.09 2.83
N LYS A 946 30.24 0.59 1.85
CA LYS A 946 30.40 0.35 0.40
C LYS A 946 30.21 1.65 -0.36
N LYS A 947 30.54 1.62 -1.66
CA LYS A 947 30.02 2.58 -2.65
C LYS A 947 28.52 2.36 -2.80
N TRP A 948 27.73 3.05 -1.99
CA TRP A 948 26.28 3.05 -2.05
C TRP A 948 25.81 4.31 -2.79
N SER A 949 24.91 4.15 -3.75
CA SER A 949 24.09 5.27 -4.23
C SER A 949 23.13 5.76 -3.14
N ILE A 950 22.57 6.96 -3.32
CA ILE A 950 21.58 7.51 -2.39
C ILE A 950 20.26 6.73 -2.38
N MET A 951 19.88 6.12 -3.52
CA MET A 951 18.75 5.18 -3.60
C MET A 951 19.03 3.88 -2.84
N GLU A 952 20.19 3.23 -3.08
CA GLU A 952 20.56 2.00 -2.36
C GLU A 952 20.64 2.24 -0.85
N ALA A 953 21.18 3.39 -0.41
CA ALA A 953 21.27 3.76 0.99
C ALA A 953 19.89 3.97 1.65
N TRP A 954 18.92 4.52 0.91
CA TRP A 954 17.52 4.63 1.36
C TRP A 954 16.89 3.24 1.50
N VAL A 955 17.02 2.37 0.49
CA VAL A 955 16.41 1.03 0.51
C VAL A 955 17.05 0.14 1.58
N GLU A 956 18.38 0.15 1.75
CA GLU A 956 19.07 -0.57 2.83
C GLU A 956 18.59 -0.10 4.21
N THR A 957 18.39 1.22 4.39
CA THR A 957 17.83 1.79 5.63
C THR A 957 16.39 1.31 5.91
N VAL A 958 15.52 1.38 4.90
CA VAL A 958 14.10 1.01 4.99
C VAL A 958 13.90 -0.48 5.22
N VAL A 959 14.57 -1.31 4.42
CA VAL A 959 14.44 -2.78 4.45
C VAL A 959 14.99 -3.33 5.77
N GLN A 960 16.15 -2.89 6.22
CA GLN A 960 16.72 -3.40 7.47
C GLN A 960 15.88 -3.04 8.70
N GLU A 961 15.25 -1.87 8.74
CA GLU A 961 14.32 -1.50 9.82
C GLU A 961 13.04 -2.33 9.78
N TYR A 962 12.44 -2.51 8.61
CA TYR A 962 11.26 -3.35 8.44
C TYR A 962 11.53 -4.80 8.88
N VAL A 963 12.68 -5.36 8.49
CA VAL A 963 13.13 -6.72 8.86
C VAL A 963 13.54 -6.82 10.34
N ARG A 964 13.93 -5.71 10.98
CA ARG A 964 14.13 -5.65 12.44
C ARG A 964 12.80 -5.78 13.20
N LEU A 965 11.69 -5.34 12.60
CA LEU A 965 10.38 -5.20 13.24
C LEU A 965 9.41 -6.36 12.95
N ALA A 966 9.45 -6.94 11.75
CA ALA A 966 8.53 -7.98 11.30
C ALA A 966 9.19 -9.10 10.46
N ASP A 967 8.49 -10.23 10.31
CA ASP A 967 8.88 -11.38 9.47
C ASP A 967 8.07 -11.50 8.17
N TRP A 968 7.43 -10.42 7.73
CA TRP A 968 6.52 -10.42 6.58
C TRP A 968 7.27 -10.30 5.25
N PRO A 969 6.80 -10.95 4.18
CA PRO A 969 7.34 -10.76 2.83
C PRO A 969 7.16 -9.32 2.32
N ILE A 970 8.25 -8.74 1.79
CA ILE A 970 8.23 -7.54 0.96
C ILE A 970 8.09 -7.99 -0.50
N VAL A 971 7.11 -7.47 -1.24
CA VAL A 971 6.87 -7.87 -2.64
C VAL A 971 6.79 -6.65 -3.55
N THR A 972 7.72 -6.51 -4.50
CA THR A 972 7.56 -5.55 -5.60
C THR A 972 6.55 -6.09 -6.61
N LEU A 973 5.67 -5.22 -7.09
CA LEU A 973 4.79 -5.42 -8.24
C LEU A 973 5.25 -4.48 -9.37
N THR A 974 5.01 -4.86 -10.63
CA THR A 974 5.04 -3.88 -11.72
C THR A 974 3.92 -2.84 -11.52
N HIS A 975 4.06 -1.65 -12.09
CA HIS A 975 3.00 -0.62 -12.04
C HIS A 975 1.64 -1.16 -12.56
N GLN A 976 1.65 -1.99 -13.61
CA GLN A 976 0.45 -2.64 -14.13
C GLN A 976 -0.23 -3.56 -13.10
N GLU A 977 0.54 -4.35 -12.36
CA GLU A 977 0.04 -5.23 -11.29
C GLU A 977 -0.40 -4.43 -10.04
N MET A 978 0.35 -3.38 -9.68
CA MET A 978 0.00 -2.46 -8.60
C MET A 978 -1.32 -1.72 -8.90
N SER A 979 -1.48 -1.19 -10.11
CA SER A 979 -2.72 -0.54 -10.55
C SER A 979 -3.91 -1.50 -10.57
N ALA A 980 -3.70 -2.75 -11.00
CA ALA A 980 -4.72 -3.79 -10.93
C ALA A 980 -5.10 -4.13 -9.48
N SER A 981 -4.14 -4.17 -8.54
CA SER A 981 -4.40 -4.37 -7.11
C SER A 981 -5.24 -3.23 -6.51
N PHE A 982 -4.89 -1.98 -6.82
CA PHE A 982 -5.65 -0.78 -6.43
C PHE A 982 -7.09 -0.77 -6.99
N LEU A 983 -7.27 -1.16 -8.25
CA LEU A 983 -8.60 -1.27 -8.87
C LEU A 983 -9.43 -2.37 -8.22
N ALA A 984 -8.86 -3.56 -8.03
CA ALA A 984 -9.51 -4.68 -7.35
C ALA A 984 -9.81 -4.37 -5.88
N ARG A 985 -9.06 -3.45 -5.24
CA ARG A 985 -9.31 -2.96 -3.88
C ARG A 985 -10.51 -2.01 -3.84
N PHE A 986 -10.55 -1.03 -4.73
CA PHE A 986 -11.69 -0.14 -4.90
C PHE A 986 -12.98 -0.93 -5.19
N ASN A 987 -12.94 -1.84 -6.17
CA ASN A 987 -14.09 -2.64 -6.58
C ASN A 987 -14.65 -3.50 -5.44
N ARG A 988 -13.80 -4.26 -4.74
CA ARG A 988 -14.27 -5.20 -3.70
C ARG A 988 -14.88 -4.47 -2.52
N ASP A 989 -14.30 -3.36 -2.08
CA ASP A 989 -14.85 -2.56 -0.96
C ASP A 989 -16.28 -2.06 -1.31
N LYS A 990 -16.50 -1.61 -2.55
CA LYS A 990 -17.82 -1.16 -3.04
C LYS A 990 -18.87 -2.30 -3.13
N CYS A 991 -18.47 -3.58 -3.07
CA CYS A 991 -19.41 -4.72 -2.97
C CYS A 991 -20.05 -4.87 -1.58
N GLY A 992 -19.49 -4.24 -0.53
CA GLY A 992 -19.97 -4.39 0.85
C GLY A 992 -19.85 -5.84 1.35
N TYR A 993 -18.64 -6.41 1.28
CA TYR A 993 -18.39 -7.76 1.75
C TYR A 993 -18.40 -7.89 3.27
N SER A 994 -18.65 -9.10 3.75
CA SER A 994 -18.73 -9.44 5.16
C SER A 994 -18.30 -10.88 5.42
N LEU A 995 -17.88 -11.13 6.65
CA LEU A 995 -17.58 -12.44 7.19
C LEU A 995 -18.43 -12.66 8.44
N SER A 996 -18.96 -13.86 8.63
CA SER A 996 -19.49 -14.33 9.91
C SER A 996 -18.86 -15.65 10.29
N TYR A 997 -18.60 -15.88 11.58
CA TYR A 997 -18.06 -17.13 12.10
C TYR A 997 -19.06 -17.86 12.99
N ALA A 998 -19.10 -19.18 12.85
CA ALA A 998 -19.93 -20.08 13.65
C ALA A 998 -19.12 -20.66 14.80
N THR A 999 -19.70 -20.67 15.99
CA THR A 999 -19.10 -21.24 17.20
C THR A 999 -19.81 -22.50 17.66
N SER A 1000 -19.06 -23.41 18.28
CA SER A 1000 -19.58 -24.56 19.03
C SER A 1000 -18.67 -24.81 20.24
N ASN A 1001 -19.26 -24.96 21.43
CA ASN A 1001 -18.59 -25.29 22.68
C ASN A 1001 -17.33 -24.44 22.96
N LYS A 1002 -17.48 -23.11 22.88
CA LYS A 1002 -16.40 -22.10 23.01
C LYS A 1002 -15.26 -22.21 21.98
N GLN A 1003 -15.53 -22.71 20.78
CA GLN A 1003 -14.55 -22.75 19.68
C GLN A 1003 -15.19 -22.28 18.38
N ILE A 1004 -14.46 -21.52 17.55
CA ILE A 1004 -14.85 -21.20 16.18
C ILE A 1004 -14.60 -22.43 15.31
N THR A 1005 -15.63 -22.90 14.58
CA THR A 1005 -15.56 -24.14 13.79
C THR A 1005 -15.66 -23.91 12.29
N ALA A 1006 -16.34 -22.85 11.86
CA ALA A 1006 -16.53 -22.51 10.45
C ALA A 1006 -16.71 -20.99 10.26
N ILE A 1007 -16.54 -20.54 9.03
CA ILE A 1007 -16.85 -19.18 8.58
C ILE A 1007 -17.78 -19.20 7.36
N THR A 1008 -18.49 -18.11 7.15
CA THR A 1008 -19.27 -17.83 5.94
C THR A 1008 -18.91 -16.43 5.42
N VAL A 1009 -18.55 -16.37 4.13
CA VAL A 1009 -18.22 -15.17 3.37
C VAL A 1009 -19.46 -14.72 2.60
N SER A 1010 -19.75 -13.42 2.58
CA SER A 1010 -20.94 -12.85 1.96
C SER A 1010 -20.68 -11.44 1.43
N ALA A 1011 -21.56 -10.93 0.58
CA ALA A 1011 -21.52 -9.56 0.06
C ALA A 1011 -22.93 -9.10 -0.34
N THR A 1012 -23.09 -7.87 -0.81
CA THR A 1012 -24.35 -7.40 -1.38
C THR A 1012 -24.79 -8.31 -2.52
N GLY A 1013 -25.97 -8.94 -2.40
CA GLY A 1013 -26.47 -9.95 -3.36
C GLY A 1013 -25.68 -11.27 -3.38
N ASN A 1014 -24.69 -11.46 -2.51
CA ASN A 1014 -23.66 -12.50 -2.57
C ASN A 1014 -22.93 -12.55 -3.93
N THR A 1015 -22.67 -11.37 -4.50
CA THR A 1015 -21.93 -11.18 -5.75
C THR A 1015 -20.87 -10.10 -5.55
N CYS A 1016 -19.70 -10.27 -6.16
CA CYS A 1016 -18.74 -9.18 -6.36
C CYS A 1016 -18.00 -9.39 -7.69
N THR A 1017 -17.50 -8.31 -8.29
CA THR A 1017 -16.67 -8.39 -9.50
C THR A 1017 -15.35 -9.08 -9.16
N ASP A 1018 -14.67 -8.58 -8.14
CA ASP A 1018 -13.38 -9.07 -7.66
C ASP A 1018 -13.54 -10.04 -6.48
N PRO A 1019 -12.59 -10.98 -6.27
CA PRO A 1019 -12.66 -11.94 -5.19
C PRO A 1019 -12.43 -11.30 -3.82
N ILE A 1020 -13.16 -11.78 -2.81
CA ILE A 1020 -13.03 -11.30 -1.43
C ILE A 1020 -11.88 -12.03 -0.74
N PRO A 1021 -10.82 -11.34 -0.27
CA PRO A 1021 -9.75 -11.98 0.47
C PRO A 1021 -10.25 -12.41 1.86
N VAL A 1022 -9.86 -13.62 2.28
CA VAL A 1022 -10.11 -14.14 3.62
C VAL A 1022 -8.81 -14.70 4.17
N THR A 1023 -8.36 -14.13 5.29
CA THR A 1023 -7.15 -14.56 5.98
C THR A 1023 -7.48 -15.61 7.04
N PHE A 1024 -6.73 -16.71 7.05
CA PHE A 1024 -6.89 -17.86 7.94
C PHE A 1024 -5.64 -18.06 8.83
N PRO A 1025 -5.80 -18.15 10.17
CA PRO A 1025 -4.72 -18.51 11.09
C PRO A 1025 -4.55 -20.03 11.22
N VAL A 1026 -5.57 -20.78 10.80
CA VAL A 1026 -5.63 -22.24 10.72
C VAL A 1026 -6.30 -22.56 9.39
N ALA A 1027 -5.67 -23.37 8.55
CA ALA A 1027 -6.17 -23.67 7.21
C ALA A 1027 -7.60 -24.26 7.24
N PRO A 1028 -8.45 -23.95 6.25
CA PRO A 1028 -9.75 -24.62 6.10
C PRO A 1028 -9.56 -26.09 5.72
N THR A 1029 -10.61 -26.92 5.90
CA THR A 1029 -10.61 -28.33 5.47
C THR A 1029 -10.48 -28.50 3.95
N SER A 1030 -10.82 -27.46 3.19
CA SER A 1030 -10.60 -27.35 1.74
C SER A 1030 -10.59 -25.87 1.34
N THR A 1031 -9.73 -25.50 0.39
CA THR A 1031 -9.73 -24.18 -0.26
C THR A 1031 -10.82 -24.05 -1.34
N GLN A 1032 -11.58 -25.12 -1.59
CA GLN A 1032 -12.70 -25.19 -2.53
C GLN A 1032 -12.35 -24.84 -4.00
N GLY A 1033 -11.07 -24.81 -4.35
CA GLY A 1033 -10.58 -24.45 -5.68
C GLY A 1033 -10.45 -22.95 -5.93
N PHE A 1034 -10.67 -22.11 -4.92
CA PHE A 1034 -10.34 -20.68 -4.99
C PHE A 1034 -8.82 -20.46 -5.05
N ALA A 1035 -8.41 -19.31 -5.60
CA ALA A 1035 -7.01 -18.90 -5.58
C ALA A 1035 -6.55 -18.65 -4.13
N THR A 1036 -5.28 -18.96 -3.85
CA THR A 1036 -4.71 -18.87 -2.51
C THR A 1036 -3.32 -18.28 -2.54
N GLU A 1037 -2.98 -17.52 -1.50
CA GLU A 1037 -1.68 -16.91 -1.31
C GLU A 1037 -1.18 -17.20 0.11
N GLN A 1038 0.07 -17.65 0.21
CA GLN A 1038 0.76 -17.78 1.49
C GLN A 1038 2.28 -17.67 1.22
N LEU A 1039 2.81 -16.45 1.36
CA LEU A 1039 4.22 -16.17 1.15
C LEU A 1039 4.96 -16.18 2.50
N GLY A 1040 6.07 -16.92 2.58
CA GLY A 1040 6.94 -16.89 3.76
C GLY A 1040 6.28 -17.34 5.06
N SER A 1041 6.15 -16.39 6.00
CA SER A 1041 5.51 -16.56 7.31
C SER A 1041 4.04 -16.09 7.35
N ASP A 1042 3.50 -15.59 6.24
CA ASP A 1042 2.13 -15.05 6.20
C ASP A 1042 1.06 -16.11 6.57
N PRO A 1043 -0.06 -15.68 7.16
CA PRO A 1043 -1.25 -16.52 7.25
C PRO A 1043 -1.80 -16.83 5.85
N LEU A 1044 -2.54 -17.94 5.71
CA LEU A 1044 -3.14 -18.33 4.44
C LEU A 1044 -4.24 -17.34 4.03
N THR A 1045 -4.08 -16.68 2.89
CA THR A 1045 -5.16 -15.90 2.26
C THR A 1045 -5.85 -16.75 1.20
N VAL A 1046 -7.18 -16.75 1.21
CA VAL A 1046 -8.02 -17.35 0.15
C VAL A 1046 -8.83 -16.25 -0.54
N TRP A 1047 -8.76 -16.18 -1.86
CA TRP A 1047 -9.42 -15.18 -2.68
C TRP A 1047 -10.77 -15.72 -3.18
N VAL A 1048 -11.83 -15.41 -2.45
CA VAL A 1048 -13.16 -16.03 -2.58
C VAL A 1048 -14.04 -15.29 -3.58
N GLN A 1049 -14.21 -15.85 -4.77
CA GLN A 1049 -15.14 -15.31 -5.77
C GLN A 1049 -16.59 -15.60 -5.37
N LEU A 1050 -17.41 -14.55 -5.22
CA LEU A 1050 -18.83 -14.66 -4.88
C LEU A 1050 -19.71 -14.53 -6.14
N ALA A 1051 -20.57 -15.53 -6.39
CA ALA A 1051 -21.32 -15.70 -7.64
C ALA A 1051 -22.82 -15.99 -7.42
N GLY A 1052 -23.47 -15.22 -6.54
CA GLY A 1052 -24.91 -15.33 -6.23
C GLY A 1052 -25.24 -16.26 -5.05
N SER A 1053 -24.25 -16.69 -4.28
CA SER A 1053 -24.43 -17.49 -3.06
C SER A 1053 -23.25 -17.30 -2.10
N PRO A 1054 -23.48 -17.32 -0.78
CA PRO A 1054 -22.42 -17.19 0.21
C PRO A 1054 -21.57 -18.46 0.26
N VAL A 1055 -20.28 -18.31 0.58
CA VAL A 1055 -19.31 -19.42 0.61
C VAL A 1055 -18.94 -19.73 2.06
N THR A 1056 -19.04 -21.00 2.47
CA THR A 1056 -18.76 -21.43 3.84
C THR A 1056 -17.52 -22.32 3.88
N PHE A 1057 -16.59 -22.06 4.80
CA PHE A 1057 -15.40 -22.88 5.04
C PHE A 1057 -15.41 -23.44 6.46
N THR A 1058 -15.24 -24.75 6.61
CA THR A 1058 -14.95 -25.40 7.90
C THR A 1058 -13.46 -25.30 8.19
N LEU A 1059 -13.06 -25.00 9.43
CA LEU A 1059 -11.66 -24.96 9.83
C LEU A 1059 -11.11 -26.38 10.06
N SER A 1060 -9.85 -26.65 9.68
CA SER A 1060 -9.23 -27.97 9.86
C SER A 1060 -8.96 -28.32 11.33
N SER A 1061 -8.69 -27.30 12.15
CA SER A 1061 -8.83 -27.34 13.61
C SER A 1061 -9.68 -26.15 14.03
N ALA A 1062 -10.57 -26.36 14.99
CA ALA A 1062 -11.35 -25.27 15.58
C ALA A 1062 -10.46 -24.34 16.42
N ILE A 1063 -10.79 -23.06 16.47
CA ILE A 1063 -10.02 -22.02 17.19
C ILE A 1063 -10.70 -21.75 18.53
N PRO A 1064 -10.02 -21.94 19.68
CA PRO A 1064 -10.58 -21.58 20.99
C PRO A 1064 -10.93 -20.10 21.12
N LEU A 1065 -12.02 -19.80 21.84
CA LEU A 1065 -12.41 -18.44 22.22
C LEU A 1065 -11.67 -17.98 23.48
#